data_AF-A0A9W6I9W7-F1
#
_entry.id   AF-A0A9W6I9W7-F1
#
_cell.length_a   1.000
_cell.length_b   1.000
_cell.length_c   1.000
_cell.angle_alpha   90.00
_cell.angle_beta   90.00
_cell.angle_gamma   90.00
#
_symmetry.space_group_name_H-M   'P 1'
#
loop_
_entity.id
_entity.type
_entity.pdbx_description
1 polymer ?
#
loop_
_entity_poly.entity_id
_entity_poly.type
_entity_poly.pdbx_seq_one_letter_code
_entity_poly.pdbx_strand_id
1 'polypeptide(L)'
;MFGGGALKSGGSLKSTTRNSGEAKAVGGGVAISGVNHGDIHLFSAPAPVTRSAYRQQVRRIAPRTLLGRDRELAELAAFCTAADGPAYVWWQAPAWAGKSALMSWFVLNPPPGVRVVSFFVTARFAGQSDRGAFVDAVLEQLAEVVGESLPTFLTDTLKEAHFLDLFERAAQIRRAGGGSLALVVDGLDEDRGVVVGPEAYSIAALLPAEPPEGTRVIVAGRPHPPVPSDVPDDHPLRDPRVVRPLKESRDAQVIRADAERELKRLLHGSAAEQSLLGLVVAAGGGLSGPDLAELTGLSGTEVEEHLCAVSGRTFAERAGQWQPGTSPTVYVLAHEELQNTAARYLGDARLEGHRRRLHAWADGYRDRGWPPGTPEYLLRGYYRLLQSTDDHDRMAAVAADQARHDRMLDVTGGDVGALTEITAVQRLIRRQAAPDLSAMTRLTVARNRLTDRNANVPAGLPAVWAGLGHADRAEALARSITSAERRVRALAGLAVTAVESGDLDRARRLAEEAETLARAAVGRRARIGALAGLASAAVESGDPDWARRLSEEAETLARSIADPEGRDGALAEVAAMTAWSGDLDRAEALACSIADPYEQASILRWLAAPVAEAGDPDRSRRLVEQAEILVRPITDPYDRSLALAELAVSVAKSGDLGRARRLAEETESLAQLVTDPYQRAVVLIELAAVAAHSGDLDRAETIARSTPYSDLQDVALTQLASVAARSGDLDRAETLARSTTGRRGRAEALAELAAAVAESGDPGRARRLAEETESLAQSITDSYRQSLDLVGLAAAVAQLGDRDRARRLAEKAESLARSITNPYQRVLAPVELAAAVAQLGDPDWARRLTEEAETFARSVVDHSGQAAMLAELTAAVAEIGDLDRAETLARSITAPRHQARALAGLATMVAKSGDPGRARGLVEEAESLARAVADVQEQARALDELTAAVTEIGDLDHAEELARSIVVAHQRACALAELATAAAKSGDLGRARRLVEEAEPHSRSDADSYDQRAWALSKLVIAVAHSGDLDRAETLERAVAGLHTLASASAELAAVMAESGDVDRAETFARAVADPRDQAFALERVARFAEPARARRLVAQALCEVSWRIGLDVVARIQPDAVIALAREFLADG
;
A
#
# COMPACT_ATOMS: atom_id res chain seq x y z
N MET A 1 52.01 7.97 33.22
CA MET A 1 53.18 8.87 33.26
C MET A 1 53.69 9.02 31.85
N PHE A 2 53.77 10.27 31.35
CA PHE A 2 54.42 10.83 30.13
C PHE A 2 54.75 9.88 28.95
N GLY A 3 54.52 10.21 27.68
CA GLY A 3 54.24 11.46 26.99
C GLY A 3 54.44 11.26 25.48
N GLY A 4 54.18 12.31 24.70
CA GLY A 4 53.97 12.32 23.25
C GLY A 4 55.06 11.74 22.34
N GLY A 5 54.63 11.45 21.10
CA GLY A 5 55.47 11.16 19.95
C GLY A 5 54.63 11.06 18.68
N ALA A 6 54.48 12.17 17.96
CA ALA A 6 54.03 12.16 16.56
C ALA A 6 55.07 11.43 15.70
N LEU A 7 54.64 10.73 14.63
CA LEU A 7 55.30 10.67 13.29
C LEU A 7 54.62 9.65 12.34
N LYS A 8 54.12 10.19 11.22
CA LYS A 8 54.25 9.76 9.81
C LYS A 8 53.66 8.44 9.28
N SER A 9 52.64 8.65 8.44
CA SER A 9 52.44 8.09 7.08
C SER A 9 53.45 7.06 6.55
N GLY A 10 52.91 5.94 6.05
CA GLY A 10 53.52 5.14 4.98
C GLY A 10 54.62 4.20 5.43
N GLY A 11 54.24 3.08 6.06
CA GLY A 11 55.15 1.98 6.33
C GLY A 11 54.38 0.69 6.58
N SER A 12 54.54 -0.30 5.70
CA SER A 12 54.13 -1.69 5.93
C SER A 12 54.79 -2.18 7.22
N LEU A 13 54.04 -2.24 8.32
CA LEU A 13 54.48 -2.83 9.57
C LEU A 13 54.52 -4.36 9.41
N LYS A 14 55.70 -4.90 9.08
CA LYS A 14 56.01 -6.31 9.34
C LYS A 14 56.43 -6.44 10.80
N SER A 15 55.54 -6.95 11.64
CA SER A 15 55.91 -7.45 12.96
C SER A 15 55.59 -8.94 13.06
N THR A 16 56.61 -9.76 13.22
CA THR A 16 56.46 -11.17 13.61
C THR A 16 56.33 -11.27 15.12
N THR A 17 55.19 -11.74 15.61
CA THR A 17 54.97 -12.09 17.02
C THR A 17 54.57 -13.56 17.14
N ARG A 18 55.17 -14.26 18.12
CA ARG A 18 54.81 -15.64 18.50
C ARG A 18 54.32 -15.62 19.95
N ASN A 19 53.28 -16.39 20.25
CA ASN A 19 52.67 -16.59 21.58
C ASN A 19 52.13 -15.32 22.28
N SER A 20 51.04 -14.74 21.75
CA SER A 20 50.23 -13.76 22.49
C SER A 20 48.93 -14.38 22.98
N GLY A 21 48.96 -14.99 24.17
CA GLY A 21 47.75 -15.31 24.91
C GLY A 21 47.15 -14.03 25.49
N GLU A 22 45.88 -13.78 25.17
CA GLU A 22 45.02 -12.66 25.59
C GLU A 22 45.39 -11.27 25.03
N ALA A 23 44.76 -10.90 23.91
CA ALA A 23 44.72 -9.53 23.39
C ALA A 23 43.26 -9.03 23.34
N LYS A 24 43.03 -7.76 23.71
CA LYS A 24 41.75 -7.04 23.54
C LYS A 24 41.98 -5.80 22.68
N ALA A 25 41.09 -5.56 21.70
CA ALA A 25 41.09 -4.35 20.89
C ALA A 25 39.97 -3.40 21.34
N VAL A 26 40.21 -2.09 21.24
CA VAL A 26 39.21 -1.03 21.49
C VAL A 26 39.33 0.00 20.35
N GLY A 27 38.19 0.38 19.76
CA GLY A 27 38.12 1.40 18.70
C GLY A 27 38.57 0.90 17.33
N GLY A 28 37.81 -0.01 16.70
CA GLY A 28 38.01 -0.42 15.30
C GLY A 28 39.25 -1.28 15.00
N GLY A 29 39.96 -1.78 16.02
CA GLY A 29 41.10 -2.69 15.86
C GLY A 29 40.71 -4.18 15.89
N VAL A 30 41.53 -5.03 15.27
CA VAL A 30 41.37 -6.50 15.28
C VAL A 30 42.21 -7.11 16.41
N ALA A 31 41.60 -7.96 17.25
CA ALA A 31 42.30 -8.79 18.23
C ALA A 31 42.20 -10.27 17.83
N ILE A 32 43.32 -11.00 17.91
CA ILE A 32 43.38 -12.42 17.56
C ILE A 32 43.67 -13.21 18.82
N SER A 33 42.72 -14.01 19.29
CA SER A 33 42.87 -14.92 20.42
C SER A 33 42.97 -16.37 19.94
N GLY A 34 44.13 -17.01 20.15
CA GLY A 34 44.39 -18.40 19.77
C GLY A 34 45.86 -18.65 19.41
N VAL A 35 46.26 -19.91 19.24
CA VAL A 35 47.62 -20.28 18.80
C VAL A 35 47.65 -20.32 17.27
N ASN A 36 48.26 -19.32 16.65
CA ASN A 36 48.34 -19.22 15.20
C ASN A 36 49.64 -19.83 14.66
N HIS A 37 49.53 -20.84 13.79
CA HIS A 37 50.66 -21.46 13.10
C HIS A 37 50.65 -21.08 11.61
N GLY A 38 51.04 -19.84 11.32
CA GLY A 38 51.13 -19.29 9.96
C GLY A 38 51.33 -17.77 9.97
N ASP A 39 51.64 -17.19 8.82
CA ASP A 39 51.71 -15.73 8.65
C ASP A 39 50.29 -15.15 8.51
N ILE A 40 49.99 -14.09 9.27
CA ILE A 40 48.69 -13.40 9.23
C ILE A 40 48.81 -12.15 8.36
N HIS A 41 47.95 -12.04 7.36
CA HIS A 41 47.85 -10.87 6.48
C HIS A 41 46.53 -10.14 6.76
N LEU A 42 46.59 -8.95 7.36
CA LEU A 42 45.42 -8.09 7.60
C LEU A 42 45.19 -7.16 6.41
N PHE A 43 44.07 -7.33 5.72
CA PHE A 43 43.56 -6.38 4.72
C PHE A 43 42.35 -5.65 5.31
N SER A 44 42.50 -4.36 5.60
CA SER A 44 41.36 -3.50 5.94
C SER A 44 40.77 -2.97 4.63
N ALA A 45 39.59 -3.48 4.25
CA ALA A 45 38.76 -2.79 3.27
C ALA A 45 38.06 -1.64 4.01
N PRO A 46 38.14 -0.39 3.53
CA PRO A 46 37.41 0.72 4.14
C PRO A 46 35.89 0.52 3.95
N ALA A 47 35.09 0.93 4.95
CA ALA A 47 33.64 1.06 4.84
C ALA A 47 33.27 1.77 3.52
N PRO A 48 32.12 1.46 2.88
CA PRO A 48 31.72 2.13 1.66
C PRO A 48 31.56 3.61 1.97
N VAL A 49 32.55 4.39 1.55
CA VAL A 49 32.49 5.85 1.60
C VAL A 49 31.33 6.23 0.69
N THR A 50 30.28 6.84 1.24
CA THR A 50 29.19 7.45 0.47
C THR A 50 29.83 8.27 -0.65
N ARG A 51 29.70 7.85 -1.91
CA ARG A 51 30.16 8.62 -3.06
C ARG A 51 28.93 9.23 -3.68
N SER A 52 28.69 10.51 -3.43
CA SER A 52 27.52 11.18 -3.99
C SER A 52 27.56 11.11 -5.52
N ALA A 53 26.50 10.54 -6.09
CA ALA A 53 26.32 10.49 -7.55
C ALA A 53 26.04 11.90 -8.12
N TYR A 54 25.72 12.87 -7.27
CA TYR A 54 25.34 14.23 -7.65
C TYR A 54 26.42 14.93 -8.50
N ARG A 55 27.71 14.61 -8.30
CA ARG A 55 28.79 15.16 -9.13
C ARG A 55 28.70 14.74 -10.60
N GLN A 56 28.17 13.56 -10.91
CA GLN A 56 27.90 13.14 -12.30
C GLN A 56 26.77 13.97 -12.92
N GLN A 57 25.80 14.38 -12.11
CA GLN A 57 24.74 15.25 -12.56
C GLN A 57 25.27 16.65 -12.91
N VAL A 58 26.13 17.22 -12.07
CA VAL A 58 26.77 18.51 -12.36
C VAL A 58 27.59 18.45 -13.66
N ARG A 59 28.26 17.32 -13.96
CA ARG A 59 28.97 17.12 -15.24
C ARG A 59 28.07 17.17 -16.47
N ARG A 60 26.79 16.81 -16.36
CA ARG A 60 25.82 16.90 -17.47
C ARG A 60 25.39 18.34 -17.76
N ILE A 61 25.41 19.20 -16.74
CA ILE A 61 25.00 20.61 -16.82
C ILE A 61 26.21 21.49 -17.17
N ALA A 62 27.41 21.08 -16.77
CA ALA A 62 28.63 21.84 -16.99
C ALA A 62 28.98 21.98 -18.49
N PRO A 63 29.42 23.17 -18.93
CA PRO A 63 29.91 23.35 -20.29
C PRO A 63 31.19 22.53 -20.50
N ARG A 64 31.43 22.06 -21.75
CA ARG A 64 32.68 21.38 -22.11
C ARG A 64 33.91 22.29 -21.97
N THR A 65 33.73 23.59 -22.12
CA THR A 65 34.78 24.60 -21.94
C THR A 65 34.13 25.90 -21.44
N LEU A 66 34.65 26.48 -20.35
CA LEU A 66 34.20 27.78 -19.87
C LEU A 66 35.09 28.88 -20.46
N LEU A 67 34.48 29.84 -21.16
CA LEU A 67 35.19 30.93 -21.84
C LEU A 67 34.94 32.27 -21.13
N GLY A 68 36.00 33.09 -21.01
CA GLY A 68 35.89 34.50 -20.60
C GLY A 68 35.44 34.73 -19.15
N ARG A 69 35.67 33.77 -18.25
CA ARG A 69 35.24 33.81 -16.84
C ARG A 69 36.35 33.64 -15.81
N ASP A 70 37.60 33.78 -16.24
CA ASP A 70 38.77 33.58 -15.37
C ASP A 70 38.78 34.54 -14.17
N ARG A 71 38.29 35.78 -14.37
CA ARG A 71 38.20 36.78 -13.30
C ARG A 71 37.19 36.37 -12.23
N GLU A 72 35.99 35.95 -12.63
CA GLU A 72 34.94 35.53 -11.71
C GLU A 72 35.28 34.20 -11.01
N LEU A 73 35.95 33.28 -11.71
CA LEU A 73 36.50 32.08 -11.07
C LEU A 73 37.57 32.41 -10.03
N ALA A 74 38.49 33.35 -10.34
CA ALA A 74 39.47 33.82 -9.37
C ALA A 74 38.81 34.51 -8.17
N GLU A 75 37.72 35.24 -8.39
CA GLU A 75 36.94 35.88 -7.34
C GLU A 75 36.23 34.86 -6.44
N LEU A 76 35.56 33.85 -7.03
CA LEU A 76 34.98 32.73 -6.28
C LEU A 76 36.05 31.96 -5.50
N ALA A 77 37.21 31.73 -6.10
CA ALA A 77 38.32 31.06 -5.43
C ALA A 77 38.86 31.88 -4.26
N ALA A 78 39.05 33.19 -4.43
CA ALA A 78 39.48 34.09 -3.36
C ALA A 78 38.45 34.18 -2.23
N PHE A 79 37.16 34.22 -2.55
CA PHE A 79 36.08 34.18 -1.57
C PHE A 79 36.13 32.89 -0.72
N CYS A 80 36.36 31.75 -1.37
CA CYS A 80 36.44 30.46 -0.69
C CYS A 80 37.72 30.23 0.13
N THR A 81 38.81 30.94 -0.17
CA THR A 81 40.12 30.76 0.50
C THR A 81 40.49 31.88 1.47
N ALA A 82 39.74 32.98 1.51
CA ALA A 82 39.97 34.06 2.47
C ALA A 82 39.79 33.59 3.92
N ALA A 83 40.76 33.90 4.79
CA ALA A 83 40.72 33.57 6.21
C ALA A 83 39.62 34.34 6.96
N ASP A 84 39.49 35.64 6.65
CA ASP A 84 38.47 36.53 7.21
C ASP A 84 37.67 37.18 6.06
N GLY A 85 36.35 37.18 6.16
CA GLY A 85 35.48 37.73 5.11
C GLY A 85 34.00 37.35 5.28
N PRO A 86 33.08 37.92 4.48
CA PRO A 86 31.66 37.63 4.57
C PRO A 86 31.38 36.14 4.29
N ALA A 87 30.45 35.54 5.02
CA ALA A 87 30.12 34.13 4.86
C ALA A 87 29.23 33.85 3.63
N TYR A 88 28.52 34.86 3.14
CA TYR A 88 27.62 34.77 1.99
C TYR A 88 28.08 35.62 0.81
N VAL A 89 27.85 35.10 -0.39
CA VAL A 89 27.83 35.88 -1.63
C VAL A 89 26.66 35.41 -2.50
N TRP A 90 25.90 36.37 -3.03
CA TRP A 90 24.78 36.11 -3.92
C TRP A 90 25.07 36.67 -5.32
N TRP A 91 25.43 35.77 -6.23
CA TRP A 91 25.66 36.10 -7.63
C TRP A 91 24.33 36.32 -8.36
N GLN A 92 24.03 37.58 -8.63
CA GLN A 92 22.82 37.96 -9.34
C GLN A 92 23.13 38.30 -10.80
N ALA A 93 22.34 37.73 -11.70
CA ALA A 93 22.41 38.04 -13.11
C ALA A 93 21.08 37.75 -13.80
N PRO A 94 20.77 38.43 -14.91
CA PRO A 94 19.64 38.08 -15.76
C PRO A 94 19.81 36.68 -16.39
N ALA A 95 18.73 36.13 -16.95
CA ALA A 95 18.78 34.88 -17.71
C ALA A 95 19.85 34.94 -18.80
N TRP A 96 20.52 33.81 -19.07
CA TRP A 96 21.61 33.68 -20.04
C TRP A 96 22.89 34.47 -19.74
N ALA A 97 23.09 34.97 -18.53
CA ALA A 97 24.38 35.53 -18.15
C ALA A 97 25.49 34.47 -18.00
N GLY A 98 25.16 33.17 -18.01
CA GLY A 98 26.11 32.09 -17.79
C GLY A 98 26.37 31.78 -16.31
N LYS A 99 25.40 32.03 -15.42
CA LYS A 99 25.47 31.72 -13.98
C LYS A 99 25.70 30.22 -13.73
N SER A 100 24.77 29.39 -14.21
CA SER A 100 24.85 27.93 -14.04
C SER A 100 26.11 27.34 -14.67
N ALA A 101 26.58 27.91 -15.80
CA ALA A 101 27.84 27.52 -16.43
C ALA A 101 29.07 27.85 -15.55
N LEU A 102 29.10 29.04 -14.95
CA LEU A 102 30.15 29.45 -14.01
C LEU A 102 30.11 28.59 -12.73
N MET A 103 28.94 28.38 -12.14
CA MET A 103 28.76 27.63 -10.89
C MET A 103 29.08 26.15 -11.08
N SER A 104 28.55 25.50 -12.12
CA SER A 104 28.84 24.09 -12.41
C SER A 104 30.32 23.86 -12.72
N TRP A 105 30.96 24.78 -13.44
CA TRP A 105 32.39 24.70 -13.69
C TRP A 105 33.21 24.86 -12.41
N PHE A 106 32.86 25.81 -11.54
CA PHE A 106 33.51 26.01 -10.24
C PHE A 106 33.36 24.79 -9.32
N VAL A 107 32.17 24.20 -9.26
CA VAL A 107 31.91 22.96 -8.48
C VAL A 107 32.78 21.80 -8.96
N LEU A 108 32.98 21.67 -10.27
CA LEU A 108 33.82 20.61 -10.83
C LEU A 108 35.32 20.89 -10.69
N ASN A 109 35.71 22.16 -10.64
CA ASN A 109 37.09 22.64 -10.58
C ASN A 109 37.32 23.61 -9.40
N PRO A 110 37.12 23.18 -8.15
CA PRO A 110 37.31 24.05 -6.99
C PRO A 110 38.81 24.31 -6.74
N PRO A 111 39.18 25.44 -6.13
CA PRO A 111 40.57 25.72 -5.76
C PRO A 111 41.10 24.70 -4.73
N PRO A 112 42.43 24.48 -4.68
CA PRO A 112 43.03 23.55 -3.72
C PRO A 112 42.64 23.87 -2.27
N GLY A 113 42.27 22.85 -1.52
CA GLY A 113 41.87 22.99 -0.11
C GLY A 113 40.38 23.28 0.12
N VAL A 114 39.62 23.65 -0.92
CA VAL A 114 38.17 23.91 -0.83
C VAL A 114 37.37 22.69 -1.25
N ARG A 115 36.47 22.23 -0.38
CA ARG A 115 35.49 21.19 -0.71
C ARG A 115 34.14 21.85 -1.00
N VAL A 116 33.54 21.50 -2.14
CA VAL A 116 32.25 22.08 -2.56
C VAL A 116 31.14 21.05 -2.41
N VAL A 117 30.04 21.47 -1.81
CA VAL A 117 28.74 20.80 -1.82
C VAL A 117 27.80 21.68 -2.65
N SER A 118 27.01 21.09 -3.55
CA SER A 118 26.25 21.89 -4.51
C SER A 118 24.84 21.40 -4.76
N PHE A 119 23.95 22.31 -5.09
CA PHE A 119 22.62 22.01 -5.61
C PHE A 119 22.25 22.96 -6.75
N PHE A 120 21.75 22.39 -7.86
CA PHE A 120 21.26 23.14 -9.02
C PHE A 120 19.74 23.00 -9.10
N VAL A 121 19.03 24.06 -8.74
CA VAL A 121 17.57 24.14 -8.81
C VAL A 121 17.18 24.25 -10.29
N THR A 122 16.39 23.30 -10.82
CA THR A 122 15.89 23.37 -12.20
C THR A 122 14.63 22.53 -12.42
N ALA A 123 13.66 23.07 -13.16
CA ALA A 123 12.45 22.32 -13.52
C ALA A 123 12.65 21.29 -14.65
N ARG A 124 13.84 21.23 -15.26
CA ARG A 124 14.17 20.31 -16.36
C ARG A 124 14.24 18.85 -15.94
N PHE A 125 14.49 18.59 -14.66
CA PHE A 125 14.51 17.25 -14.07
C PHE A 125 13.34 17.15 -13.10
N ALA A 126 12.47 16.15 -13.31
CA ALA A 126 11.33 15.94 -12.42
C ALA A 126 11.83 15.65 -11.00
N GLY A 127 11.38 16.44 -10.01
CA GLY A 127 11.79 16.32 -8.60
C GLY A 127 13.08 17.05 -8.22
N GLN A 128 13.43 18.16 -8.88
CA GLN A 128 14.65 18.96 -8.56
C GLN A 128 14.40 20.48 -8.51
N SER A 129 13.21 20.87 -8.07
CA SER A 129 12.79 22.27 -8.00
C SER A 129 12.12 22.61 -6.67
N ASP A 130 12.35 21.81 -5.64
CA ASP A 130 11.72 21.96 -4.32
C ASP A 130 12.70 21.62 -3.18
N ARG A 131 12.26 21.93 -1.97
CA ARG A 131 13.00 21.77 -0.71
C ARG A 131 13.42 20.33 -0.43
N GLY A 132 12.55 19.35 -0.69
CA GLY A 132 12.85 17.94 -0.43
C GLY A 132 14.03 17.47 -1.26
N ALA A 133 14.03 17.83 -2.55
CA ALA A 133 15.13 17.55 -3.46
C ALA A 133 16.45 18.23 -3.04
N PHE A 134 16.40 19.46 -2.54
CA PHE A 134 17.58 20.17 -2.02
C PHE A 134 18.18 19.43 -0.83
N VAL A 135 17.36 19.11 0.18
CA VAL A 135 17.82 18.48 1.41
C VAL A 135 18.40 17.10 1.13
N ASP A 136 17.72 16.29 0.32
CA ASP A 136 18.18 14.94 -0.02
C ASP A 136 19.54 14.96 -0.75
N ALA A 137 19.69 15.84 -1.75
CA ALA A 137 20.93 15.94 -2.53
C ALA A 137 22.10 16.53 -1.74
N VAL A 138 21.85 17.48 -0.84
CA VAL A 138 22.90 18.12 -0.03
C VAL A 138 23.32 17.23 1.14
N LEU A 139 22.39 16.52 1.77
CA LEU A 139 22.67 15.54 2.82
C LEU A 139 23.63 14.46 2.34
N GLU A 140 23.38 13.88 1.15
CA GLU A 140 24.23 12.83 0.58
C GLU A 140 25.68 13.31 0.39
N GLN A 141 25.85 14.54 -0.12
CA GLN A 141 27.15 15.16 -0.32
C GLN A 141 27.86 15.50 1.00
N LEU A 142 27.13 15.93 2.02
CA LEU A 142 27.72 16.22 3.34
C LEU A 142 28.14 14.93 4.06
N ALA A 143 27.35 13.87 3.94
CA ALA A 143 27.68 12.54 4.44
C ALA A 143 28.98 12.01 3.80
N GLU A 144 29.17 12.20 2.48
CA GLU A 144 30.45 11.93 1.81
C GLU A 144 31.63 12.72 2.42
N VAL A 145 31.44 14.00 2.75
CA VAL A 145 32.51 14.85 3.32
C VAL A 145 32.87 14.45 4.74
N VAL A 146 31.87 14.06 5.54
CA VAL A 146 32.07 13.58 6.91
C VAL A 146 32.64 12.15 6.91
N GLY A 147 32.40 11.38 5.84
CA GLY A 147 32.80 9.98 5.73
C GLY A 147 31.83 9.04 6.46
N GLU A 148 30.56 9.46 6.57
CA GLU A 148 29.50 8.73 7.25
C GLU A 148 28.37 8.37 6.28
N SER A 149 27.59 7.36 6.66
CA SER A 149 26.36 6.99 5.98
C SER A 149 25.20 7.77 6.59
N LEU A 150 24.27 8.27 5.77
CA LEU A 150 23.07 8.92 6.29
C LEU A 150 22.20 7.94 7.11
N PRO A 151 21.55 8.41 8.20
CA PRO A 151 20.57 7.63 8.94
C PRO A 151 19.44 7.17 8.02
N THR A 152 19.03 5.91 8.20
CA THR A 152 18.14 5.20 7.28
C THR A 152 16.70 5.74 7.29
N PHE A 153 16.33 6.57 8.29
CA PHE A 153 15.02 7.23 8.36
C PHE A 153 15.16 8.65 8.89
N LEU A 154 14.90 9.60 8.00
CA LEU A 154 14.72 11.00 8.36
C LEU A 154 13.36 11.42 7.81
N THR A 155 12.42 11.75 8.70
CA THR A 155 11.22 12.50 8.29
C THR A 155 11.65 13.82 7.67
N ASP A 156 10.84 14.45 6.81
CA ASP A 156 11.22 15.72 6.18
C ASP A 156 11.64 16.78 7.22
N THR A 157 11.00 16.80 8.39
CA THR A 157 11.36 17.64 9.54
C THR A 157 12.72 17.27 10.16
N LEU A 158 13.04 15.98 10.26
CA LEU A 158 14.33 15.49 10.80
C LEU A 158 15.48 15.66 9.81
N LYS A 159 15.21 15.57 8.49
CA LYS A 159 16.21 15.76 7.44
C LYS A 159 16.88 17.13 7.52
N GLU A 160 16.11 18.16 7.86
CA GLU A 160 16.62 19.53 7.98
C GLU A 160 17.53 19.72 9.19
N ALA A 161 17.13 19.16 10.35
CA ALA A 161 17.97 19.16 11.54
C ALA A 161 19.30 18.42 11.28
N HIS A 162 19.24 17.29 10.58
CA HIS A 162 20.42 16.54 10.16
C HIS A 162 21.27 17.26 9.11
N PHE A 163 20.64 18.02 8.21
CA PHE A 163 21.35 18.85 7.26
C PHE A 163 22.22 19.88 7.99
N LEU A 164 21.66 20.58 8.98
CA LEU A 164 22.41 21.56 9.78
C LEU A 164 23.54 20.90 10.58
N ASP A 165 23.30 19.76 11.23
CA ASP A 165 24.32 19.01 11.97
C ASP A 165 25.48 18.55 11.08
N LEU A 166 25.18 17.87 9.96
CA LEU A 166 26.22 17.41 9.04
C LEU A 166 26.95 18.57 8.35
N PHE A 167 26.28 19.69 8.12
CA PHE A 167 26.90 20.89 7.58
C PHE A 167 27.95 21.45 8.55
N GLU A 168 27.64 21.51 9.84
CA GLU A 168 28.57 21.94 10.89
C GLU A 168 29.74 20.97 11.05
N ARG A 169 29.47 19.66 11.11
CA ARG A 169 30.51 18.64 11.27
C ARG A 169 31.43 18.57 10.05
N ALA A 170 30.89 18.66 8.84
CA ALA A 170 31.68 18.73 7.61
C ALA A 170 32.61 19.96 7.62
N ALA A 171 32.11 21.11 8.09
CA ALA A 171 32.91 22.33 8.22
C ALA A 171 34.08 22.15 9.20
N GLN A 172 33.82 21.56 10.37
CA GLN A 172 34.82 21.28 11.39
C GLN A 172 35.93 20.34 10.87
N ILE A 173 35.54 19.26 10.17
CA ILE A 173 36.49 18.31 9.56
C ILE A 173 37.38 19.00 8.53
N ARG A 174 36.80 19.83 7.65
CA ARG A 174 37.58 20.56 6.64
C ARG A 174 38.56 21.53 7.29
N ARG A 175 38.11 22.28 8.30
CA ARG A 175 38.95 23.21 9.06
C ARG A 175 40.10 22.51 9.76
N ALA A 176 39.84 21.40 10.45
CA ALA A 176 40.88 20.60 11.11
C ALA A 176 41.92 20.07 10.11
N GLY A 177 41.51 19.80 8.87
CA GLY A 177 42.39 19.44 7.76
C GLY A 177 43.05 20.61 7.02
N GLY A 178 42.92 21.86 7.49
CA GLY A 178 43.51 23.05 6.86
C GLY A 178 42.81 23.50 5.57
N GLY A 179 41.56 23.09 5.34
CA GLY A 179 40.74 23.47 4.19
C GLY A 179 39.43 24.16 4.59
N SER A 180 38.64 24.55 3.60
CA SER A 180 37.32 25.16 3.79
C SER A 180 36.21 24.35 3.11
N LEU A 181 34.97 24.57 3.54
CA LEU A 181 33.75 24.00 2.95
C LEU A 181 32.94 25.12 2.29
N ALA A 182 32.48 24.90 1.06
CA ALA A 182 31.62 25.83 0.34
C ALA A 182 30.31 25.16 -0.08
N LEU A 183 29.18 25.80 0.21
CA LEU A 183 27.85 25.40 -0.28
C LEU A 183 27.46 26.26 -1.48
N VAL A 184 27.22 25.65 -2.64
CA VAL A 184 26.82 26.33 -3.88
C VAL A 184 25.38 26.00 -4.22
N VAL A 185 24.49 26.99 -4.21
CA VAL A 185 23.09 26.82 -4.65
C VAL A 185 22.84 27.69 -5.87
N ASP A 186 22.70 27.07 -7.04
CA ASP A 186 22.43 27.76 -8.31
C ASP A 186 20.96 27.62 -8.70
N GLY A 187 20.36 28.72 -9.17
CA GLY A 187 18.96 28.73 -9.61
C GLY A 187 17.95 28.98 -8.49
N LEU A 188 18.33 29.64 -7.39
CA LEU A 188 17.41 29.87 -6.25
C LEU A 188 16.09 30.58 -6.67
N ASP A 189 16.10 31.32 -7.78
CA ASP A 189 14.91 31.93 -8.38
C ASP A 189 13.93 30.95 -9.05
N GLU A 190 14.34 29.70 -9.29
CA GLU A 190 13.56 28.64 -9.92
C GLU A 190 12.90 27.69 -8.89
N ASP A 191 12.93 28.04 -7.61
CA ASP A 191 12.28 27.30 -6.53
C ASP A 191 10.75 27.35 -6.66
N ARG A 192 10.13 26.18 -6.86
CA ARG A 192 8.67 26.02 -7.00
C ARG A 192 7.95 25.78 -5.68
N GLY A 193 8.66 25.71 -4.55
CA GLY A 193 8.09 25.58 -3.20
C GLY A 193 7.44 26.86 -2.64
N VAL A 194 7.55 27.99 -3.34
CA VAL A 194 7.04 29.29 -2.90
C VAL A 194 5.54 29.44 -3.22
N VAL A 195 4.67 29.02 -2.30
CA VAL A 195 3.23 29.37 -2.32
C VAL A 195 3.02 30.67 -1.54
N VAL A 196 2.18 31.59 -2.03
CA VAL A 196 1.89 32.85 -1.33
C VAL A 196 1.04 32.59 -0.09
N GLY A 197 1.60 32.81 1.12
CA GLY A 197 0.89 32.69 2.40
C GLY A 197 1.78 32.28 3.58
N PRO A 198 1.23 32.15 4.81
CA PRO A 198 1.97 31.68 5.99
C PRO A 198 2.45 30.22 5.91
N GLU A 199 2.04 29.48 4.87
CA GLU A 199 2.50 28.11 4.56
C GLU A 199 3.64 28.09 3.50
N ALA A 200 4.25 29.23 3.17
CA ALA A 200 5.39 29.30 2.24
C ALA A 200 6.57 28.43 2.72
N TYR A 201 7.14 27.63 1.81
CA TYR A 201 8.10 26.57 2.15
C TYR A 201 9.28 26.53 1.16
N SER A 202 10.20 27.51 1.23
CA SER A 202 11.29 27.73 0.26
C SER A 202 12.63 27.07 0.63
N ILE A 203 13.48 26.83 -0.38
CA ILE A 203 14.89 26.43 -0.22
C ILE A 203 15.69 27.56 0.44
N ALA A 204 15.34 28.82 0.15
CA ALA A 204 16.04 29.98 0.70
C ALA A 204 15.97 30.04 2.23
N ALA A 205 14.84 29.61 2.82
CA ALA A 205 14.63 29.55 4.27
C ALA A 205 15.43 28.44 4.97
N LEU A 206 15.94 27.45 4.24
CA LEU A 206 16.80 26.39 4.80
C LEU A 206 18.27 26.78 4.92
N LEU A 207 18.70 27.82 4.22
CA LEU A 207 20.10 28.24 4.26
C LEU A 207 20.43 28.82 5.65
N PRO A 208 21.59 28.50 6.23
CA PRO A 208 21.89 28.90 7.61
C PRO A 208 22.18 30.39 7.72
N ALA A 209 21.44 31.11 8.57
CA ALA A 209 21.67 32.54 8.83
C ALA A 209 23.08 32.81 9.40
N GLU A 210 23.53 31.92 10.29
CA GLU A 210 24.88 31.92 10.88
C GLU A 210 25.62 30.64 10.46
N PRO A 211 26.25 30.63 9.28
CA PRO A 211 26.93 29.44 8.80
C PRO A 211 28.18 29.14 9.67
N PRO A 212 28.54 27.86 9.87
CA PRO A 212 29.67 27.48 10.70
C PRO A 212 30.94 28.21 10.30
N GLU A 213 31.76 28.57 11.29
CA GLU A 213 32.93 29.39 11.06
C GLU A 213 33.86 28.74 9.99
N GLY A 214 34.38 29.52 9.04
CA GLY A 214 35.24 29.02 7.95
C GLY A 214 34.49 28.31 6.80
N THR A 215 33.15 28.35 6.79
CA THR A 215 32.33 27.96 5.64
C THR A 215 31.95 29.16 4.78
N ARG A 216 31.62 28.90 3.51
CA ARG A 216 31.23 29.91 2.53
C ARG A 216 29.97 29.46 1.78
N VAL A 217 28.94 30.30 1.76
CA VAL A 217 27.69 30.02 1.03
C VAL A 217 27.63 30.90 -0.20
N ILE A 218 27.55 30.26 -1.37
CA ILE A 218 27.47 30.89 -2.68
C ILE A 218 26.08 30.60 -3.23
N VAL A 219 25.28 31.64 -3.39
CA VAL A 219 23.97 31.54 -4.02
C VAL A 219 24.05 32.19 -5.39
N ALA A 220 23.39 31.61 -6.39
CA ALA A 220 23.23 32.23 -7.70
C ALA A 220 21.76 32.27 -8.09
N GLY A 221 21.30 33.43 -8.58
CA GLY A 221 19.90 33.59 -8.96
C GLY A 221 19.62 34.86 -9.76
N ARG A 222 18.34 35.17 -9.97
CA ARG A 222 17.89 36.42 -10.60
C ARG A 222 17.57 37.48 -9.51
N PRO A 223 17.57 38.78 -9.87
CA PRO A 223 17.08 39.84 -8.98
C PRO A 223 15.57 39.73 -8.66
N HIS A 224 14.82 39.02 -9.51
CA HIS A 224 13.40 38.76 -9.38
C HIS A 224 13.11 37.27 -9.64
N PRO A 225 12.25 36.61 -8.83
CA PRO A 225 11.51 37.14 -7.68
C PRO A 225 12.41 37.56 -6.50
N PRO A 226 11.94 38.47 -5.61
CA PRO A 226 12.69 38.85 -4.40
C PRO A 226 12.84 37.66 -3.45
N VAL A 227 13.72 37.79 -2.44
CA VAL A 227 13.86 36.79 -1.38
C VAL A 227 12.49 36.45 -0.78
N PRO A 228 12.08 35.17 -0.75
CA PRO A 228 10.78 34.71 -0.23
C PRO A 228 10.43 35.25 1.17
N SER A 229 9.15 35.37 1.50
CA SER A 229 8.68 35.97 2.77
C SER A 229 8.93 35.11 4.01
N ASP A 230 9.15 33.81 3.83
CA ASP A 230 9.51 32.83 4.87
C ASP A 230 10.98 32.93 5.31
N VAL A 231 11.81 33.71 4.60
CA VAL A 231 13.19 34.00 5.03
C VAL A 231 13.20 35.14 6.06
N PRO A 232 13.75 34.92 7.29
CA PRO A 232 13.82 35.93 8.35
C PRO A 232 14.48 37.25 7.93
N ASP A 233 14.08 38.36 8.55
CA ASP A 233 14.57 39.72 8.22
C ASP A 233 16.06 39.93 8.51
N ASP A 234 16.62 39.19 9.47
CA ASP A 234 18.02 39.21 9.88
C ASP A 234 18.91 38.27 9.05
N HIS A 235 18.34 37.49 8.12
CA HIS A 235 19.09 36.55 7.30
C HIS A 235 20.05 37.27 6.32
N PRO A 236 21.31 36.80 6.12
CA PRO A 236 22.29 37.45 5.23
C PRO A 236 21.83 37.66 3.78
N LEU A 237 20.90 36.85 3.27
CA LEU A 237 20.31 37.03 1.93
C LEU A 237 19.48 38.32 1.79
N ARG A 238 19.03 38.91 2.90
CA ARG A 238 18.37 40.23 2.92
C ARG A 238 19.37 41.39 2.91
N ASP A 239 20.65 41.14 3.21
CA ASP A 239 21.68 42.18 3.22
C ASP A 239 22.14 42.52 1.79
N PRO A 240 21.93 43.75 1.29
CA PRO A 240 22.35 44.13 -0.06
C PRO A 240 23.86 43.97 -0.29
N ARG A 241 24.68 43.95 0.76
CA ARG A 241 26.15 43.82 0.68
C ARG A 241 26.60 42.44 0.23
N VAL A 242 25.78 41.40 0.36
CA VAL A 242 26.13 40.05 -0.16
C VAL A 242 25.90 39.93 -1.66
N VAL A 243 25.15 40.86 -2.27
CA VAL A 243 24.80 40.79 -3.69
C VAL A 243 26.00 41.14 -4.57
N ARG A 244 26.42 40.17 -5.37
CA ARG A 244 27.46 40.32 -6.38
C ARG A 244 26.86 40.27 -7.78
N PRO A 245 26.75 41.42 -8.49
CA PRO A 245 26.23 41.41 -9.86
C PRO A 245 27.23 40.73 -10.79
N LEU A 246 26.79 39.67 -11.48
CA LEU A 246 27.54 39.00 -12.52
C LEU A 246 27.34 39.76 -13.84
N LYS A 247 28.43 40.24 -14.44
CA LYS A 247 28.37 40.82 -15.78
C LYS A 247 28.00 39.73 -16.77
N GLU A 248 27.09 40.01 -17.70
CA GLU A 248 26.66 39.05 -18.72
C GLU A 248 27.86 38.54 -19.55
N SER A 249 27.91 37.23 -19.80
CA SER A 249 28.94 36.64 -20.65
C SER A 249 28.62 36.95 -22.11
N ARG A 250 29.61 37.46 -22.85
CA ARG A 250 29.48 37.70 -24.29
C ARG A 250 29.15 36.41 -25.04
N ASP A 251 29.74 35.29 -24.65
CA ASP A 251 29.50 33.99 -25.27
C ASP A 251 28.11 33.43 -24.94
N ALA A 252 27.66 33.59 -23.70
CA ALA A 252 26.30 33.19 -23.30
C ALA A 252 25.22 34.06 -23.98
N GLN A 253 25.49 35.35 -24.18
CA GLN A 253 24.64 36.25 -24.95
C GLN A 253 24.62 35.90 -26.44
N VAL A 254 25.74 35.43 -27.01
CA VAL A 254 25.77 34.92 -28.39
C VAL A 254 24.90 33.66 -28.50
N ILE A 255 25.04 32.70 -27.58
CA ILE A 255 24.21 31.48 -27.57
C ILE A 255 22.72 31.83 -27.42
N ARG A 256 22.38 32.76 -26.53
CA ARG A 256 21.00 33.26 -26.37
C ARG A 256 20.50 33.93 -27.65
N ALA A 257 21.26 34.87 -28.20
CA ALA A 257 20.87 35.63 -29.38
C ALA A 257 20.71 34.70 -30.59
N ASP A 258 21.52 33.67 -30.69
CA ASP A 258 21.42 32.65 -31.73
C ASP A 258 20.18 31.77 -31.52
N ALA A 259 19.93 31.27 -30.31
CA ALA A 259 18.75 30.48 -29.98
C ALA A 259 17.44 31.28 -30.14
N GLU A 260 17.40 32.54 -29.71
CA GLU A 260 16.25 33.43 -29.91
C GLU A 260 16.06 33.79 -31.39
N ARG A 261 17.15 33.95 -32.16
CA ARG A 261 17.07 34.20 -33.61
C ARG A 261 16.56 32.98 -34.36
N GLU A 262 17.00 31.79 -33.97
CA GLU A 262 16.54 30.53 -34.52
C GLU A 262 15.07 30.27 -34.14
N LEU A 263 14.68 30.56 -32.90
CA LEU A 263 13.28 30.53 -32.47
C LEU A 263 12.42 31.52 -33.29
N LYS A 264 12.89 32.75 -33.50
CA LYS A 264 12.22 33.73 -34.37
C LYS A 264 12.16 33.26 -35.82
N ARG A 265 13.18 32.57 -36.32
CA ARG A 265 13.18 31.94 -37.65
C ARG A 265 12.06 30.90 -37.75
N LEU A 266 11.94 30.01 -36.76
CA LEU A 266 10.90 28.98 -36.71
C LEU A 266 9.49 29.59 -36.62
N LEU A 267 9.33 30.67 -35.84
CA LEU A 267 8.05 31.40 -35.70
C LEU A 267 7.58 32.08 -37.00
N HIS A 268 8.51 32.46 -37.87
CA HIS A 268 8.22 33.07 -39.17
C HIS A 268 8.55 32.12 -40.33
N GLY A 269 8.82 30.85 -40.02
CA GLY A 269 9.26 29.83 -40.95
C GLY A 269 8.10 29.22 -41.72
N SER A 270 8.31 28.02 -42.24
CA SER A 270 7.24 27.28 -42.92
C SER A 270 6.07 26.97 -41.98
N ALA A 271 4.90 26.67 -42.53
CA ALA A 271 3.75 26.24 -41.72
C ALA A 271 4.05 24.97 -40.90
N ALA A 272 4.93 24.10 -41.42
CA ALA A 272 5.45 22.93 -40.72
C ALA A 272 6.30 23.32 -39.50
N GLU A 273 7.29 24.21 -39.68
CA GLU A 273 8.16 24.69 -38.59
C GLU A 273 7.36 25.39 -37.49
N GLN A 274 6.39 26.24 -37.86
CA GLN A 274 5.50 26.91 -36.92
C GLN A 274 4.62 25.90 -36.15
N SER A 275 4.12 24.88 -36.84
CA SER A 275 3.29 23.83 -36.21
C SER A 275 4.09 22.97 -35.25
N LEU A 276 5.30 22.54 -35.63
CA LEU A 276 6.18 21.73 -34.78
C LEU A 276 6.57 22.49 -33.51
N LEU A 277 7.02 23.75 -33.64
CA LEU A 277 7.32 24.60 -32.50
C LEU A 277 6.08 24.83 -31.62
N GLY A 278 4.95 25.15 -32.24
CA GLY A 278 3.69 25.39 -31.53
C GLY A 278 3.21 24.17 -30.73
N LEU A 279 3.33 22.97 -31.29
CA LEU A 279 2.94 21.71 -30.63
C LEU A 279 3.90 21.34 -29.49
N VAL A 280 5.22 21.43 -29.69
CA VAL A 280 6.20 21.15 -28.61
C VAL A 280 6.03 22.14 -27.45
N VAL A 281 5.79 23.42 -27.75
CA VAL A 281 5.54 24.45 -26.74
C VAL A 281 4.22 24.20 -26.03
N ALA A 282 3.13 23.94 -26.77
CA ALA A 282 1.82 23.68 -26.19
C ALA A 282 1.82 22.40 -25.32
N ALA A 283 2.57 21.37 -25.72
CA ALA A 283 2.60 20.08 -25.03
C ALA A 283 3.33 20.12 -23.68
N GLY A 284 4.35 20.96 -23.52
CA GLY A 284 5.09 21.22 -22.27
C GLY A 284 5.92 20.04 -21.71
N GLY A 285 5.66 18.81 -22.12
CA GLY A 285 6.32 17.58 -21.67
C GLY A 285 7.17 16.85 -22.71
N GLY A 286 7.21 17.42 -23.93
CA GLY A 286 7.87 16.87 -25.12
C GLY A 286 7.00 15.89 -25.90
N LEU A 287 7.21 15.83 -27.21
CA LEU A 287 6.50 14.94 -28.14
C LEU A 287 7.51 14.10 -28.92
N SER A 288 7.15 12.86 -29.23
CA SER A 288 8.00 11.99 -30.07
C SER A 288 7.94 12.42 -31.54
N GLY A 289 8.95 12.03 -32.33
CA GLY A 289 8.91 12.21 -33.79
C GLY A 289 7.64 11.65 -34.44
N PRO A 290 7.26 10.38 -34.14
CA PRO A 290 5.96 9.82 -34.55
C PRO A 290 4.74 10.63 -34.10
N ASP A 291 4.71 11.13 -32.86
CA ASP A 291 3.60 11.95 -32.35
C ASP A 291 3.43 13.22 -33.19
N LEU A 292 4.56 13.89 -33.48
CA LEU A 292 4.58 15.12 -34.27
C LEU A 292 4.18 14.86 -35.73
N ALA A 293 4.59 13.74 -36.31
CA ALA A 293 4.19 13.32 -37.65
C ALA A 293 2.67 13.13 -37.74
N GLU A 294 2.06 12.42 -36.78
CA GLU A 294 0.61 12.22 -36.73
C GLU A 294 -0.15 13.54 -36.52
N LEU A 295 0.29 14.36 -35.55
CA LEU A 295 -0.34 15.64 -35.23
C LEU A 295 -0.28 16.64 -36.38
N THR A 296 0.78 16.61 -37.19
CA THR A 296 1.02 17.57 -38.29
C THR A 296 0.64 17.05 -39.68
N GLY A 297 0.52 15.73 -39.85
CA GLY A 297 0.36 15.07 -41.16
C GLY A 297 1.65 15.00 -41.99
N LEU A 298 2.81 15.34 -41.40
CA LEU A 298 4.13 15.23 -42.04
C LEU A 298 4.65 13.80 -41.96
N SER A 299 5.56 13.42 -42.85
CA SER A 299 6.32 12.17 -42.70
C SER A 299 7.33 12.26 -41.55
N GLY A 300 7.67 11.14 -40.93
CA GLY A 300 8.67 11.10 -39.85
C GLY A 300 10.02 11.68 -40.28
N THR A 301 10.42 11.46 -41.52
CA THR A 301 11.65 12.01 -42.10
C THR A 301 11.59 13.54 -42.22
N GLU A 302 10.46 14.11 -42.64
CA GLU A 302 10.29 15.58 -42.69
C GLU A 302 10.32 16.20 -41.29
N VAL A 303 9.74 15.54 -40.28
CA VAL A 303 9.82 15.97 -38.88
C VAL A 303 11.27 15.98 -38.41
N GLU A 304 12.02 14.90 -38.64
CA GLU A 304 13.44 14.82 -38.30
C GLU A 304 14.28 15.85 -39.06
N GLU A 305 14.06 16.04 -40.36
CA GLU A 305 14.77 17.06 -41.15
C GLU A 305 14.56 18.46 -40.59
N HIS A 306 13.32 18.82 -40.23
CA HIS A 306 13.01 20.12 -39.64
C HIS A 306 13.61 20.30 -38.25
N LEU A 307 13.68 19.25 -37.43
CA LEU A 307 14.21 19.31 -36.06
C LEU A 307 15.75 19.19 -36.00
N CYS A 308 16.36 18.36 -36.84
CA CYS A 308 17.82 18.23 -36.98
C CYS A 308 18.46 19.43 -37.69
N ALA A 309 17.72 20.13 -38.57
CA ALA A 309 18.18 21.39 -39.16
C ALA A 309 18.31 22.53 -38.13
N VAL A 310 17.77 22.34 -36.93
CA VAL A 310 17.83 23.28 -35.82
C VAL A 310 18.95 22.86 -34.85
N SER A 311 19.68 23.84 -34.31
CA SER A 311 20.75 23.54 -33.37
C SER A 311 20.22 22.87 -32.10
N GLY A 312 21.00 21.94 -31.51
CA GLY A 312 20.74 21.35 -30.18
C GLY A 312 20.65 22.34 -29.00
N ARG A 313 20.76 23.64 -29.30
CA ARG A 313 20.59 24.79 -28.40
C ARG A 313 19.14 25.29 -28.34
N THR A 314 18.29 24.84 -29.28
CA THR A 314 16.86 25.22 -29.39
C THR A 314 15.95 24.02 -29.08
N PHE A 315 16.14 22.88 -29.77
CA PHE A 315 15.51 21.61 -29.41
C PHE A 315 16.53 20.66 -28.76
N ALA A 316 16.09 19.91 -27.75
CA ALA A 316 16.87 18.87 -27.11
C ALA A 316 16.14 17.53 -27.20
N GLU A 317 16.92 16.47 -27.36
CA GLU A 317 16.45 15.10 -27.44
C GLU A 317 16.49 14.42 -26.07
N ARG A 318 15.44 13.67 -25.75
CA ARG A 318 15.31 12.86 -24.54
C ARG A 318 14.82 11.46 -24.89
N ALA A 319 15.37 10.42 -24.28
CA ALA A 319 14.81 9.08 -24.37
C ALA A 319 13.40 9.03 -23.73
N GLY A 320 12.49 8.20 -24.27
CA GLY A 320 11.19 7.91 -23.63
C GLY A 320 11.37 7.27 -22.25
N GLN A 321 10.39 7.45 -21.35
CA GLN A 321 10.56 7.12 -19.92
C GLN A 321 10.20 5.68 -19.57
N TRP A 322 9.41 4.98 -20.39
CA TRP A 322 8.84 3.69 -20.02
C TRP A 322 9.61 2.47 -20.53
N GLN A 323 10.39 2.61 -21.62
CA GLN A 323 11.34 1.59 -22.06
C GLN A 323 12.64 2.23 -22.56
N PRO A 324 13.67 2.33 -21.70
CA PRO A 324 14.97 2.85 -22.10
C PRO A 324 15.59 1.95 -23.19
N GLY A 325 15.74 2.48 -24.40
CA GLY A 325 16.37 1.80 -25.55
C GLY A 325 15.45 1.41 -26.71
N THR A 326 14.14 1.33 -26.49
CA THR A 326 13.13 1.03 -27.53
C THR A 326 12.12 2.17 -27.73
N SER A 327 11.98 3.08 -26.77
CA SER A 327 11.07 4.22 -26.87
C SER A 327 11.59 5.28 -27.85
N PRO A 328 10.72 5.87 -28.70
CA PRO A 328 11.12 6.89 -29.64
C PRO A 328 11.65 8.14 -28.93
N THR A 329 12.61 8.82 -29.58
CA THR A 329 13.19 10.07 -29.07
C THR A 329 12.12 11.13 -28.93
N VAL A 330 12.08 11.77 -27.75
CA VAL A 330 11.16 12.84 -27.39
C VAL A 330 11.86 14.18 -27.54
N TYR A 331 11.24 15.12 -28.26
CA TYR A 331 11.74 16.46 -28.49
C TYR A 331 11.15 17.46 -27.49
N VAL A 332 12.03 18.22 -26.83
CA VAL A 332 11.68 19.31 -25.89
C VAL A 332 12.46 20.58 -26.25
N LEU A 333 12.04 21.75 -25.76
CA LEU A 333 12.86 22.95 -25.87
C LEU A 333 14.08 22.86 -24.93
N ALA A 334 15.24 23.27 -25.43
CA ALA A 334 16.52 23.10 -24.74
C ALA A 334 16.67 23.91 -23.44
N HIS A 335 15.75 24.86 -23.16
CA HIS A 335 15.73 25.66 -21.94
C HIS A 335 14.30 26.07 -21.56
N GLU A 336 13.97 26.08 -20.26
CA GLU A 336 12.71 26.65 -19.74
C GLU A 336 12.50 28.12 -20.13
N GLU A 337 13.55 28.94 -20.16
CA GLU A 337 13.46 30.32 -20.69
C GLU A 337 13.13 30.37 -22.18
N LEU A 338 13.57 29.39 -22.97
CA LEU A 338 13.15 29.27 -24.38
C LEU A 338 11.69 28.84 -24.46
N GLN A 339 11.23 27.93 -23.60
CA GLN A 339 9.82 27.55 -23.49
C GLN A 339 8.95 28.78 -23.20
N ASN A 340 9.30 29.56 -22.17
CA ASN A 340 8.58 30.76 -21.78
C ASN A 340 8.65 31.86 -22.84
N THR A 341 9.79 31.99 -23.52
CA THR A 341 9.96 32.97 -24.62
C THR A 341 9.18 32.57 -25.86
N ALA A 342 9.18 31.28 -26.22
CA ALA A 342 8.40 30.73 -27.32
C ALA A 342 6.90 30.86 -27.06
N ALA A 343 6.45 30.55 -25.83
CA ALA A 343 5.07 30.72 -25.43
C ALA A 343 4.62 32.19 -25.55
N ARG A 344 5.43 33.13 -25.06
CA ARG A 344 5.15 34.58 -25.20
C ARG A 344 5.11 35.04 -26.66
N TYR A 345 6.02 34.55 -27.50
CA TYR A 345 6.04 34.93 -28.93
C TYR A 345 4.90 34.32 -29.73
N LEU A 346 4.48 33.10 -29.42
CA LEU A 346 3.31 32.46 -30.05
C LEU A 346 2.02 33.16 -29.62
N GLY A 347 1.94 33.59 -28.36
CA GLY A 347 0.76 34.19 -27.76
C GLY A 347 -0.36 33.18 -27.51
N ASP A 348 -1.25 33.52 -26.59
CA ASP A 348 -2.27 32.60 -26.08
C ASP A 348 -3.18 32.05 -27.18
N ALA A 349 -3.57 32.89 -28.16
CA ALA A 349 -4.46 32.48 -29.24
C ALA A 349 -3.89 31.37 -30.13
N ARG A 350 -2.58 31.42 -30.46
CA ARG A 350 -1.95 30.37 -31.27
C ARG A 350 -1.70 29.12 -30.45
N LEU A 351 -1.24 29.27 -29.21
CA LEU A 351 -1.06 28.15 -28.28
C LEU A 351 -2.36 27.39 -28.06
N GLU A 352 -3.48 28.11 -27.90
CA GLU A 352 -4.80 27.51 -27.74
C GLU A 352 -5.26 26.76 -29.00
N GLY A 353 -4.84 27.20 -30.19
CA GLY A 353 -5.02 26.44 -31.42
C GLY A 353 -4.27 25.09 -31.41
N HIS A 354 -3.03 25.08 -30.91
CA HIS A 354 -2.23 23.86 -30.79
C HIS A 354 -2.74 22.94 -29.66
N ARG A 355 -3.17 23.50 -28.52
CA ARG A 355 -3.82 22.73 -27.44
C ARG A 355 -5.11 22.07 -27.91
N ARG A 356 -5.97 22.78 -28.65
CA ARG A 356 -7.17 22.17 -29.26
C ARG A 356 -6.84 21.00 -30.20
N ARG A 357 -5.71 21.04 -30.91
CA ARG A 357 -5.24 19.88 -31.70
C ARG A 357 -4.82 18.72 -30.82
N LEU A 358 -4.10 18.97 -29.73
CA LEU A 358 -3.73 17.94 -28.74
C LEU A 358 -4.98 17.33 -28.08
N HIS A 359 -5.97 18.14 -27.74
CA HIS A 359 -7.25 17.68 -27.21
C HIS A 359 -8.01 16.79 -28.21
N ALA A 360 -8.15 17.24 -29.47
CA ALA A 360 -8.80 16.44 -30.51
C ALA A 360 -8.06 15.13 -30.81
N TRP A 361 -6.72 15.14 -30.73
CA TRP A 361 -5.90 13.94 -30.86
C TRP A 361 -6.15 12.96 -29.71
N ALA A 362 -6.18 13.44 -28.47
CA ALA A 362 -6.52 12.63 -27.31
C ALA A 362 -7.95 12.06 -27.41
N ASP A 363 -8.92 12.88 -27.80
CA ASP A 363 -10.32 12.47 -27.98
C ASP A 363 -10.43 11.38 -29.07
N GLY A 364 -9.70 11.50 -30.19
CA GLY A 364 -9.68 10.47 -31.24
C GLY A 364 -9.06 9.13 -30.80
N TYR A 365 -8.10 9.12 -29.88
CA TYR A 365 -7.59 7.89 -29.28
C TYR A 365 -8.57 7.29 -28.27
N ARG A 366 -9.21 8.15 -27.49
CA ARG A 366 -10.26 7.76 -26.55
C ARG A 366 -11.44 7.07 -27.23
N ASP A 367 -11.92 7.64 -28.33
CA ASP A 367 -13.04 7.09 -29.12
C ASP A 367 -12.72 5.70 -29.72
N ARG A 368 -11.43 5.39 -29.90
CA ARG A 368 -10.94 4.08 -30.37
C ARG A 368 -10.62 3.11 -29.22
N GLY A 369 -10.84 3.51 -27.97
CA GLY A 369 -10.56 2.69 -26.79
C GLY A 369 -9.07 2.50 -26.52
N TRP A 370 -8.23 3.50 -26.81
CA TRP A 370 -6.79 3.49 -26.50
C TRP A 370 -6.04 2.25 -27.05
N PRO A 371 -6.01 2.05 -28.38
CA PRO A 371 -5.50 0.82 -29.00
C PRO A 371 -3.99 0.56 -28.75
N PRO A 372 -3.51 -0.68 -29.01
CA PRO A 372 -2.09 -0.99 -29.04
C PRO A 372 -1.35 -0.05 -29.99
N GLY A 373 -0.38 0.72 -29.48
CA GLY A 373 0.28 1.82 -30.20
C GLY A 373 -0.10 3.23 -29.72
N THR A 374 -0.92 3.34 -28.68
CA THR A 374 -1.20 4.63 -28.02
C THR A 374 0.11 5.31 -27.56
N PRO A 375 0.36 6.58 -27.96
CA PRO A 375 1.54 7.35 -27.58
C PRO A 375 1.73 7.52 -26.06
N GLU A 376 2.98 7.43 -25.60
CA GLU A 376 3.36 7.65 -24.19
C GLU A 376 2.89 9.03 -23.69
N TYR A 377 2.93 10.04 -24.57
CA TYR A 377 2.43 11.37 -24.23
C TYR A 377 0.96 11.35 -23.81
N LEU A 378 0.08 10.63 -24.49
CA LEU A 378 -1.34 10.58 -24.13
C LEU A 378 -1.60 9.82 -22.82
N LEU A 379 -0.72 8.88 -22.46
CA LEU A 379 -0.83 8.12 -21.24
C LEU A 379 -0.28 8.85 -20.01
N ARG A 380 0.66 9.79 -20.16
CA ARG A 380 1.29 10.51 -19.03
C ARG A 380 1.48 12.02 -19.24
N GLY A 381 2.02 12.42 -20.39
CA GLY A 381 2.34 13.82 -20.70
C GLY A 381 1.10 14.71 -20.81
N TYR A 382 0.01 14.18 -21.36
CA TYR A 382 -1.25 14.88 -21.55
C TYR A 382 -1.93 15.21 -20.23
N TYR A 383 -1.95 14.30 -19.25
CA TYR A 383 -2.48 14.60 -17.92
C TYR A 383 -1.74 15.78 -17.26
N ARG A 384 -0.41 15.86 -17.41
CA ARG A 384 0.38 17.01 -16.92
C ARG A 384 0.05 18.30 -17.66
N LEU A 385 -0.21 18.24 -18.96
CA LEU A 385 -0.69 19.40 -19.71
C LEU A 385 -2.00 19.92 -19.09
N LEU A 386 -2.97 19.03 -18.87
CA LEU A 386 -4.26 19.39 -18.28
C LEU A 386 -4.11 20.00 -16.87
N GLN A 387 -3.19 19.46 -16.06
CA GLN A 387 -2.83 20.05 -14.76
C GLN A 387 -2.26 21.48 -14.90
N SER A 388 -1.39 21.71 -15.89
CA SER A 388 -0.77 23.02 -16.10
C SER A 388 -1.74 24.08 -16.63
N THR A 389 -2.84 23.66 -17.25
CA THR A 389 -3.89 24.53 -17.79
C THR A 389 -5.14 24.59 -16.89
N ASP A 390 -5.13 23.92 -15.74
CA ASP A 390 -6.26 23.84 -14.80
C ASP A 390 -7.56 23.28 -15.42
N ASP A 391 -7.44 22.35 -16.38
CA ASP A 391 -8.61 21.73 -17.06
C ASP A 391 -9.13 20.53 -16.25
N HIS A 392 -9.86 20.84 -15.17
CA HIS A 392 -10.39 19.86 -14.24
C HIS A 392 -11.34 18.84 -14.88
N ASP A 393 -12.15 19.24 -15.85
CA ASP A 393 -13.15 18.37 -16.48
C ASP A 393 -12.47 17.28 -17.31
N ARG A 394 -11.48 17.66 -18.14
CA ARG A 394 -10.71 16.68 -18.90
C ARG A 394 -9.84 15.82 -18.00
N MET A 395 -9.29 16.36 -16.91
CA MET A 395 -8.55 15.59 -15.91
C MET A 395 -9.42 14.49 -15.30
N ALA A 396 -10.64 14.82 -14.87
CA ALA A 396 -11.59 13.85 -14.33
C ALA A 396 -11.97 12.79 -15.37
N ALA A 397 -12.18 13.21 -16.63
CA ALA A 397 -12.55 12.29 -17.71
C ALA A 397 -11.45 11.27 -18.02
N VAL A 398 -10.18 11.68 -18.14
CA VAL A 398 -9.08 10.75 -18.44
C VAL A 398 -8.66 9.90 -17.25
N ALA A 399 -8.82 10.41 -16.02
CA ALA A 399 -8.52 9.68 -14.79
C ALA A 399 -9.61 8.67 -14.40
N ALA A 400 -10.81 8.77 -14.98
CA ALA A 400 -11.88 7.79 -14.80
C ALA A 400 -11.99 6.80 -15.98
N ASP A 401 -11.15 6.93 -17.01
CA ASP A 401 -11.25 6.15 -18.25
C ASP A 401 -10.65 4.75 -18.09
N GLN A 402 -11.51 3.73 -18.09
CA GLN A 402 -11.09 2.35 -17.89
C GLN A 402 -10.18 1.84 -19.01
N ALA A 403 -10.52 2.08 -20.28
CA ALA A 403 -9.71 1.61 -21.40
C ALA A 403 -8.31 2.27 -21.38
N ARG A 404 -8.21 3.51 -20.90
CA ARG A 404 -6.93 4.16 -20.66
C ARG A 404 -6.15 3.48 -19.54
N HIS A 405 -6.80 3.11 -18.43
CA HIS A 405 -6.14 2.40 -17.33
C HIS A 405 -5.60 1.04 -17.77
N ASP A 406 -6.37 0.28 -18.55
CA ASP A 406 -5.94 -1.00 -19.12
C ASP A 406 -4.71 -0.79 -20.02
N ARG A 407 -4.74 0.26 -20.86
CA ARG A 407 -3.60 0.61 -21.70
C ARG A 407 -2.38 1.08 -20.89
N MET A 408 -2.57 1.81 -19.79
CA MET A 408 -1.47 2.19 -18.90
C MET A 408 -0.84 0.95 -18.28
N LEU A 409 -1.65 0.03 -17.75
CA LEU A 409 -1.20 -1.24 -17.19
C LEU A 409 -0.38 -2.07 -18.18
N ASP A 410 -0.83 -2.21 -19.43
CA ASP A 410 -0.10 -2.94 -20.47
C ASP A 410 1.32 -2.42 -20.69
N VAL A 411 1.54 -1.11 -20.50
CA VAL A 411 2.82 -0.47 -20.80
C VAL A 411 3.71 -0.33 -19.57
N THR A 412 3.13 -0.02 -18.41
CA THR A 412 3.89 0.21 -17.17
C THR A 412 4.02 -1.04 -16.31
N GLY A 413 3.13 -2.02 -16.47
CA GLY A 413 3.03 -3.17 -15.59
C GLY A 413 2.33 -2.90 -14.26
N GLY A 414 1.70 -1.72 -14.07
CA GLY A 414 0.98 -1.43 -12.83
C GLY A 414 0.11 -0.17 -12.86
N ASP A 415 -0.77 -0.06 -11.87
CA ASP A 415 -1.86 0.91 -11.76
C ASP A 415 -1.56 2.14 -10.90
N VAL A 416 -0.35 2.22 -10.33
CA VAL A 416 0.07 3.34 -9.47
C VAL A 416 -0.14 4.70 -10.15
N GLY A 417 0.17 4.79 -11.45
CA GLY A 417 -0.03 6.01 -12.23
C GLY A 417 -1.49 6.45 -12.26
N ALA A 418 -2.39 5.53 -12.62
CA ALA A 418 -3.83 5.80 -12.68
C ALA A 418 -4.40 6.16 -11.30
N LEU A 419 -4.04 5.42 -10.25
CA LEU A 419 -4.46 5.72 -8.87
C LEU A 419 -3.97 7.08 -8.38
N THR A 420 -2.76 7.49 -8.78
CA THR A 420 -2.20 8.82 -8.46
C THR A 420 -3.00 9.92 -9.16
N GLU A 421 -3.34 9.74 -10.44
CA GLU A 421 -4.16 10.68 -11.20
C GLU A 421 -5.57 10.82 -10.59
N ILE A 422 -6.23 9.71 -10.26
CA ILE A 422 -7.54 9.71 -9.57
C ILE A 422 -7.45 10.49 -8.26
N THR A 423 -6.48 10.16 -7.40
CA THR A 423 -6.32 10.77 -6.08
C THR A 423 -6.08 12.28 -6.21
N ALA A 424 -5.30 12.71 -7.20
CA ALA A 424 -5.06 14.12 -7.46
C ALA A 424 -6.36 14.86 -7.84
N VAL A 425 -7.19 14.28 -8.72
CA VAL A 425 -8.48 14.90 -9.10
C VAL A 425 -9.46 14.91 -7.92
N GLN A 426 -9.57 13.83 -7.15
CA GLN A 426 -10.43 13.79 -5.96
C GLN A 426 -10.06 14.90 -4.95
N ARG A 427 -8.76 15.15 -4.73
CA ARG A 427 -8.29 16.24 -3.87
C ARG A 427 -8.70 17.62 -4.40
N LEU A 428 -8.69 17.84 -5.72
CA LEU A 428 -9.13 19.09 -6.34
C LEU A 428 -10.63 19.30 -6.18
N ILE A 429 -11.44 18.28 -6.45
CA ILE A 429 -12.91 18.33 -6.29
C ILE A 429 -13.27 18.63 -4.83
N ARG A 430 -12.57 18.02 -3.86
CA ARG A 430 -12.81 18.25 -2.41
C ARG A 430 -12.59 19.70 -1.99
N ARG A 431 -11.71 20.45 -2.67
CA ARG A 431 -11.41 21.86 -2.37
C ARG A 431 -12.42 22.84 -2.97
N GLN A 432 -13.33 22.38 -3.84
CA GLN A 432 -14.35 23.22 -4.45
C GLN A 432 -15.39 23.66 -3.40
N ALA A 433 -15.92 24.87 -3.54
CA ALA A 433 -17.00 25.38 -2.68
C ALA A 433 -18.27 24.51 -2.78
N ALA A 434 -18.52 23.96 -3.96
CA ALA A 434 -19.58 22.98 -4.22
C ALA A 434 -18.97 21.80 -4.99
N PRO A 435 -18.52 20.73 -4.30
CA PRO A 435 -17.88 19.58 -4.94
C PRO A 435 -18.75 18.93 -6.01
N ASP A 436 -18.18 18.65 -7.19
CA ASP A 436 -18.85 17.85 -8.22
C ASP A 436 -18.91 16.36 -7.80
N LEU A 437 -20.07 15.97 -7.26
CA LEU A 437 -20.31 14.59 -6.85
C LEU A 437 -20.35 13.62 -8.03
N SER A 438 -20.69 14.07 -9.25
CA SER A 438 -20.74 13.17 -10.41
C SER A 438 -19.33 12.77 -10.84
N ALA A 439 -18.40 13.71 -10.93
CA ALA A 439 -16.99 13.41 -11.16
C ALA A 439 -16.40 12.61 -9.99
N MET A 440 -16.71 12.98 -8.74
CA MET A 440 -16.22 12.25 -7.56
C MET A 440 -16.65 10.78 -7.57
N THR A 441 -17.94 10.49 -7.76
CA THR A 441 -18.44 9.10 -7.78
C THR A 441 -17.83 8.28 -8.90
N ARG A 442 -17.66 8.85 -10.12
CA ARG A 442 -17.00 8.15 -11.23
C ARG A 442 -15.53 7.83 -10.93
N LEU A 443 -14.79 8.76 -10.35
CA LEU A 443 -13.41 8.53 -9.91
C LEU A 443 -13.35 7.46 -8.81
N THR A 444 -14.27 7.46 -7.86
CA THR A 444 -14.36 6.43 -6.81
C THR A 444 -14.67 5.06 -7.40
N VAL A 445 -15.55 4.98 -8.41
CA VAL A 445 -15.82 3.73 -9.15
C VAL A 445 -14.58 3.23 -9.87
N ALA A 446 -13.88 4.10 -10.60
CA ALA A 446 -12.62 3.74 -11.26
C ALA A 446 -11.56 3.26 -10.26
N ARG A 447 -11.39 3.99 -9.14
CA ARG A 447 -10.47 3.62 -8.06
C ARG A 447 -10.81 2.25 -7.47
N ASN A 448 -12.07 2.00 -7.16
CA ASN A 448 -12.52 0.71 -6.62
C ASN A 448 -12.24 -0.43 -7.60
N ARG A 449 -12.50 -0.26 -8.91
CA ARG A 449 -12.17 -1.25 -9.94
C ARG A 449 -10.68 -1.58 -9.97
N LEU A 450 -9.82 -0.55 -9.96
CA LEU A 450 -8.36 -0.74 -9.90
C LEU A 450 -7.92 -1.40 -8.59
N THR A 451 -8.56 -1.06 -7.48
CA THR A 451 -8.25 -1.64 -6.16
C THR A 451 -8.63 -3.12 -6.12
N ASP A 452 -9.80 -3.49 -6.64
CA ASP A 452 -10.27 -4.87 -6.70
C ASP A 452 -9.42 -5.71 -7.66
N ARG A 453 -9.08 -5.19 -8.84
CA ARG A 453 -8.18 -5.85 -9.81
C ARG A 453 -6.82 -6.21 -9.18
N ASN A 454 -6.27 -5.32 -8.36
CA ASN A 454 -4.96 -5.50 -7.75
C ASN A 454 -4.99 -6.27 -6.42
N ALA A 455 -6.17 -6.63 -5.90
CA ALA A 455 -6.29 -7.31 -4.61
C ALA A 455 -5.79 -8.76 -4.63
N ASN A 456 -5.84 -9.39 -5.81
CA ASN A 456 -5.56 -10.83 -5.99
C ASN A 456 -4.21 -11.11 -6.68
N VAL A 457 -3.37 -10.10 -6.89
CA VAL A 457 -2.02 -10.27 -7.44
C VAL A 457 -1.16 -11.05 -6.42
N PRO A 458 -0.56 -12.20 -6.80
CA PRO A 458 0.35 -12.95 -5.93
C PRO A 458 1.61 -12.13 -5.59
N ALA A 459 2.05 -12.16 -4.33
CA ALA A 459 3.19 -11.37 -3.86
C ALA A 459 4.54 -11.80 -4.49
N GLY A 460 4.67 -13.05 -4.94
CA GLY A 460 5.87 -13.57 -5.62
C GLY A 460 5.97 -13.20 -7.11
N LEU A 461 4.87 -12.83 -7.76
CA LEU A 461 4.84 -12.54 -9.20
C LEU A 461 5.76 -11.36 -9.61
N PRO A 462 5.86 -10.26 -8.83
CA PRO A 462 6.84 -9.21 -9.10
C PRO A 462 8.28 -9.72 -9.18
N ALA A 463 8.72 -10.58 -8.25
CA ALA A 463 10.08 -11.12 -8.24
C ALA A 463 10.39 -11.91 -9.53
N VAL A 464 9.42 -12.67 -10.04
CA VAL A 464 9.54 -13.37 -11.34
C VAL A 464 9.80 -12.40 -12.49
N TRP A 465 9.03 -11.30 -12.56
CA TRP A 465 9.25 -10.27 -13.58
C TRP A 465 10.63 -9.61 -13.46
N ALA A 466 11.11 -9.36 -12.24
CA ALA A 466 12.45 -8.82 -12.00
C ALA A 466 13.54 -9.79 -12.48
N GLY A 467 13.43 -11.08 -12.13
CA GLY A 467 14.35 -12.13 -12.58
C GLY A 467 14.37 -12.33 -14.11
N LEU A 468 13.25 -12.07 -14.80
CA LEU A 468 13.17 -12.06 -16.27
C LEU A 468 13.75 -10.80 -16.92
N GLY A 469 14.31 -9.86 -16.14
CA GLY A 469 14.92 -8.62 -16.63
C GLY A 469 13.93 -7.45 -16.78
N HIS A 470 12.72 -7.56 -16.24
CA HIS A 470 11.67 -6.53 -16.29
C HIS A 470 11.47 -5.84 -14.94
N ALA A 471 12.54 -5.30 -14.36
CA ALA A 471 12.53 -4.68 -13.01
C ALA A 471 11.52 -3.53 -12.86
N ASP A 472 11.33 -2.69 -13.88
CA ASP A 472 10.38 -1.56 -13.81
C ASP A 472 8.92 -2.03 -13.75
N ARG A 473 8.57 -3.06 -14.53
CA ARG A 473 7.24 -3.71 -14.49
C ARG A 473 7.00 -4.40 -13.15
N ALA A 474 8.02 -5.09 -12.64
CA ALA A 474 7.99 -5.77 -11.37
C ALA A 474 7.67 -4.79 -10.21
N GLU A 475 8.38 -3.67 -10.16
CA GLU A 475 8.14 -2.61 -9.17
C GLU A 475 6.75 -1.97 -9.29
N ALA A 476 6.30 -1.68 -10.52
CA ALA A 476 4.98 -1.10 -10.75
C ALA A 476 3.88 -2.05 -10.27
N LEU A 477 4.02 -3.35 -10.54
CA LEU A 477 3.09 -4.38 -10.11
C LEU A 477 3.08 -4.51 -8.57
N ALA A 478 4.25 -4.57 -7.93
CA ALA A 478 4.35 -4.67 -6.47
C ALA A 478 3.68 -3.50 -5.76
N ARG A 479 3.91 -2.26 -6.24
CA ARG A 479 3.28 -1.05 -5.67
C ARG A 479 1.77 -0.98 -5.91
N SER A 480 1.27 -1.67 -6.93
CA SER A 480 -0.16 -1.72 -7.24
C SER A 480 -0.94 -2.65 -6.30
N ILE A 481 -0.27 -3.64 -5.68
CA ILE A 481 -0.90 -4.56 -4.71
C ILE A 481 -1.56 -3.77 -3.59
N THR A 482 -2.84 -4.00 -3.32
CA THR A 482 -3.63 -3.17 -2.40
C THR A 482 -3.47 -3.55 -0.94
N SER A 483 -3.26 -4.82 -0.64
CA SER A 483 -2.97 -5.29 0.72
C SER A 483 -1.56 -4.81 1.13
N ALA A 484 -1.49 -4.03 2.20
CA ALA A 484 -0.23 -3.50 2.72
C ALA A 484 0.76 -4.63 3.07
N GLU A 485 0.28 -5.69 3.73
CA GLU A 485 1.10 -6.86 4.08
C GLU A 485 1.64 -7.58 2.83
N ARG A 486 0.79 -7.83 1.81
CA ARG A 486 1.23 -8.46 0.56
C ARG A 486 2.16 -7.57 -0.24
N ARG A 487 1.92 -6.26 -0.24
CA ARG A 487 2.79 -5.26 -0.88
C ARG A 487 4.17 -5.25 -0.24
N VAL A 488 4.24 -5.26 1.09
CA VAL A 488 5.49 -5.37 1.84
C VAL A 488 6.24 -6.65 1.47
N ARG A 489 5.56 -7.80 1.43
CA ARG A 489 6.16 -9.06 0.96
C ARG A 489 6.69 -8.99 -0.47
N ALA A 490 5.92 -8.40 -1.39
CA ALA A 490 6.35 -8.23 -2.77
C ALA A 490 7.57 -7.32 -2.92
N LEU A 491 7.61 -6.18 -2.20
CA LEU A 491 8.75 -5.27 -2.19
C LEU A 491 10.01 -5.92 -1.59
N ALA A 492 9.86 -6.70 -0.52
CA ALA A 492 10.97 -7.46 0.06
C ALA A 492 11.51 -8.51 -0.92
N GLY A 493 10.63 -9.25 -1.61
CA GLY A 493 11.03 -10.19 -2.66
C GLY A 493 11.74 -9.51 -3.85
N LEU A 494 11.31 -8.30 -4.23
CA LEU A 494 12.03 -7.51 -5.24
C LEU A 494 13.41 -7.06 -4.76
N ALA A 495 13.54 -6.68 -3.49
CA ALA A 495 14.83 -6.30 -2.93
C ALA A 495 15.84 -7.47 -3.02
N VAL A 496 15.41 -8.69 -2.70
CA VAL A 496 16.19 -9.93 -2.88
C VAL A 496 16.64 -10.09 -4.34
N THR A 497 15.72 -10.08 -5.31
CA THR A 497 16.08 -10.24 -6.73
C THR A 497 17.01 -9.12 -7.25
N ALA A 498 16.89 -7.90 -6.70
CA ALA A 498 17.79 -6.81 -7.04
C ALA A 498 19.22 -7.07 -6.54
N VAL A 499 19.39 -7.67 -5.35
CA VAL A 499 20.71 -8.13 -4.86
C VAL A 499 21.30 -9.20 -5.78
N GLU A 500 20.53 -10.22 -6.16
CA GLU A 500 20.98 -11.28 -7.07
C GLU A 500 21.44 -10.73 -8.43
N SER A 501 20.75 -9.69 -8.93
CA SER A 501 21.12 -8.99 -10.17
C SER A 501 22.30 -8.02 -10.02
N GLY A 502 22.78 -7.78 -8.79
CA GLY A 502 23.88 -6.87 -8.47
C GLY A 502 23.51 -5.38 -8.34
N ASP A 503 22.22 -5.03 -8.36
CA ASP A 503 21.73 -3.65 -8.20
C ASP A 503 21.41 -3.36 -6.71
N LEU A 504 22.48 -3.20 -5.92
CA LEU A 504 22.38 -2.97 -4.48
C LEU A 504 21.65 -1.66 -4.11
N ASP A 505 21.78 -0.63 -4.95
CA ASP A 505 21.09 0.65 -4.74
C ASP A 505 19.58 0.48 -4.86
N ARG A 506 19.12 -0.31 -5.84
CA ARG A 506 17.71 -0.64 -6.01
C ARG A 506 17.18 -1.53 -4.89
N ALA A 507 17.95 -2.54 -4.49
CA ALA A 507 17.59 -3.41 -3.37
C ALA A 507 17.35 -2.60 -2.09
N ARG A 508 18.25 -1.66 -1.79
CA ARG A 508 18.15 -0.79 -0.61
C ARG A 508 16.91 0.10 -0.64
N ARG A 509 16.61 0.76 -1.78
CA ARG A 509 15.40 1.61 -1.91
C ARG A 509 14.11 0.82 -1.69
N LEU A 510 14.02 -0.38 -2.28
CA LEU A 510 12.84 -1.24 -2.15
C LEU A 510 12.67 -1.73 -0.71
N ALA A 511 13.77 -2.03 -0.04
CA ALA A 511 13.78 -2.41 1.36
C ALA A 511 13.29 -1.28 2.29
N GLU A 512 13.81 -0.06 2.11
CA GLU A 512 13.41 1.12 2.87
C GLU A 512 11.91 1.46 2.65
N GLU A 513 11.40 1.28 1.43
CA GLU A 513 9.97 1.45 1.11
C GLU A 513 9.10 0.40 1.83
N ALA A 514 9.51 -0.87 1.81
CA ALA A 514 8.81 -1.95 2.50
C ALA A 514 8.78 -1.73 4.03
N GLU A 515 9.90 -1.27 4.61
CA GLU A 515 10.00 -0.96 6.03
C GLU A 515 9.07 0.20 6.44
N THR A 516 9.03 1.26 5.64
CA THR A 516 8.14 2.41 5.87
C THR A 516 6.68 1.99 5.82
N LEU A 517 6.30 1.17 4.83
CA LEU A 517 4.95 0.63 4.72
C LEU A 517 4.60 -0.29 5.89
N ALA A 518 5.53 -1.12 6.35
CA ALA A 518 5.33 -1.99 7.50
C ALA A 518 5.19 -1.21 8.83
N ARG A 519 5.81 -0.03 8.96
CA ARG A 519 5.60 0.87 10.10
C ARG A 519 4.22 1.53 10.08
N ALA A 520 3.73 1.87 8.89
CA ALA A 520 2.44 2.53 8.70
C ALA A 520 1.24 1.56 8.74
N ALA A 521 1.45 0.31 8.31
CA ALA A 521 0.45 -0.75 8.34
C ALA A 521 0.30 -1.28 9.78
N VAL A 522 -0.82 -0.96 10.40
CA VAL A 522 -1.11 -1.26 11.81
C VAL A 522 -0.97 -2.76 12.11
N GLY A 523 -0.06 -3.11 13.02
CA GLY A 523 0.10 -4.46 13.59
C GLY A 523 1.56 -4.84 13.87
N ARG A 524 1.93 -5.05 15.15
CA ARG A 524 3.32 -5.37 15.55
C ARG A 524 3.84 -6.66 14.90
N ARG A 525 2.97 -7.65 14.69
CA ARG A 525 3.31 -8.93 14.04
C ARG A 525 3.59 -8.78 12.54
N ALA A 526 2.76 -8.02 11.82
CA ALA A 526 2.98 -7.73 10.40
C ALA A 526 4.31 -6.99 10.16
N ARG A 527 4.69 -6.10 11.09
CA ARG A 527 5.99 -5.41 11.07
C ARG A 527 7.16 -6.37 11.28
N ILE A 528 7.03 -7.35 12.18
CA ILE A 528 8.09 -8.36 12.41
C ILE A 528 8.26 -9.23 11.15
N GLY A 529 7.18 -9.68 10.52
CA GLY A 529 7.24 -10.41 9.26
C GLY A 529 7.88 -9.61 8.12
N ALA A 530 7.66 -8.29 8.06
CA ALA A 530 8.34 -7.40 7.11
C ALA A 530 9.85 -7.33 7.35
N LEU A 531 10.26 -7.12 8.61
CA LEU A 531 11.66 -7.03 9.01
C LEU A 531 12.41 -8.34 8.72
N ALA A 532 11.76 -9.49 8.89
CA ALA A 532 12.33 -10.79 8.54
C ALA A 532 12.65 -10.90 7.03
N GLY A 533 11.75 -10.45 6.16
CA GLY A 533 12.00 -10.41 4.71
C GLY A 533 13.17 -9.49 4.33
N LEU A 534 13.30 -8.35 5.00
CA LEU A 534 14.40 -7.40 4.77
C LEU A 534 15.75 -7.92 5.28
N ALA A 535 15.75 -8.63 6.40
CA ALA A 535 16.97 -9.22 6.95
C ALA A 535 17.55 -10.30 6.03
N SER A 536 16.70 -11.07 5.34
CA SER A 536 17.15 -12.01 4.29
C SER A 536 17.91 -11.28 3.18
N ALA A 537 17.35 -10.18 2.66
CA ALA A 537 18.01 -9.36 1.63
C ALA A 537 19.33 -8.75 2.14
N ALA A 538 19.38 -8.36 3.41
CA ALA A 538 20.58 -7.81 4.04
C ALA A 538 21.73 -8.84 4.09
N VAL A 539 21.42 -10.09 4.43
CA VAL A 539 22.40 -11.19 4.47
C VAL A 539 22.98 -11.47 3.09
N GLU A 540 22.12 -11.58 2.07
CA GLU A 540 22.54 -11.83 0.69
C GLU A 540 23.37 -10.68 0.11
N SER A 541 23.10 -9.44 0.56
CA SER A 541 23.91 -8.27 0.18
C SER A 541 25.28 -8.21 0.87
N GLY A 542 25.54 -9.09 1.85
CA GLY A 542 26.78 -9.12 2.62
C GLY A 542 26.91 -8.01 3.67
N ASP A 543 25.79 -7.44 4.14
CA ASP A 543 25.76 -6.41 5.19
C ASP A 543 25.21 -6.99 6.52
N PRO A 544 26.07 -7.62 7.34
CA PRO A 544 25.64 -8.25 8.59
C PRO A 544 25.18 -7.24 9.64
N ASP A 545 25.64 -5.98 9.56
CA ASP A 545 25.21 -4.92 10.48
C ASP A 545 23.78 -4.46 10.18
N TRP A 546 23.39 -4.44 8.91
CA TRP A 546 22.00 -4.18 8.53
C TRP A 546 21.07 -5.31 8.98
N ALA A 547 21.43 -6.57 8.73
CA ALA A 547 20.66 -7.74 9.20
C ALA A 547 20.49 -7.75 10.73
N ARG A 548 21.57 -7.45 11.47
CA ARG A 548 21.56 -7.40 12.93
C ARG A 548 20.66 -6.29 13.48
N ARG A 549 20.67 -5.08 12.89
CA ARG A 549 19.79 -3.98 13.31
C ARG A 549 18.31 -4.33 13.12
N LEU A 550 17.96 -4.93 11.98
CA LEU A 550 16.59 -5.38 11.69
C LEU A 550 16.13 -6.44 12.70
N SER A 551 17.03 -7.37 13.07
CA SER A 551 16.76 -8.37 14.10
C SER A 551 16.54 -7.77 15.49
N GLU A 552 17.40 -6.84 15.92
CA GLU A 552 17.25 -6.14 17.20
C GLU A 552 15.93 -5.37 17.28
N GLU A 553 15.55 -4.66 16.22
CA GLU A 553 14.29 -3.93 16.16
C GLU A 553 13.08 -4.88 16.26
N ALA A 554 13.09 -5.98 15.52
CA ALA A 554 12.03 -6.98 15.59
C ALA A 554 11.94 -7.66 16.95
N GLU A 555 13.08 -7.93 17.60
CA GLU A 555 13.14 -8.51 18.95
C GLU A 555 12.50 -7.60 19.99
N THR A 556 12.78 -6.29 19.92
CA THR A 556 12.15 -5.30 20.82
C THR A 556 10.64 -5.23 20.59
N LEU A 557 10.19 -5.29 19.33
CA LEU A 557 8.78 -5.32 18.98
C LEU A 557 8.11 -6.60 19.49
N ALA A 558 8.73 -7.76 19.29
CA ALA A 558 8.22 -9.06 19.76
C ALA A 558 8.03 -9.04 21.28
N ARG A 559 9.05 -8.64 22.05
CA ARG A 559 8.96 -8.56 23.52
C ARG A 559 7.94 -7.55 24.04
N SER A 560 7.58 -6.55 23.24
CA SER A 560 6.59 -5.55 23.64
C SER A 560 5.14 -6.06 23.56
N ILE A 561 4.89 -7.20 22.91
CA ILE A 561 3.56 -7.82 22.78
C ILE A 561 3.10 -8.29 24.15
N ALA A 562 1.90 -7.85 24.55
CA ALA A 562 1.35 -8.10 25.89
C ALA A 562 0.82 -9.53 26.05
N ASP A 563 0.33 -10.11 24.96
CA ASP A 563 -0.20 -11.47 24.91
C ASP A 563 0.95 -12.50 24.84
N PRO A 564 1.01 -13.48 25.76
CA PRO A 564 2.06 -14.50 25.76
C PRO A 564 2.13 -15.32 24.46
N GLU A 565 1.01 -15.72 23.89
CA GLU A 565 0.94 -16.52 22.67
C GLU A 565 1.42 -15.71 21.45
N GLY A 566 0.91 -14.49 21.29
CA GLY A 566 1.35 -13.57 20.24
C GLY A 566 2.81 -13.11 20.37
N ARG A 567 3.35 -13.06 21.60
CA ARG A 567 4.76 -12.75 21.86
C ARG A 567 5.66 -13.91 21.47
N ASP A 568 5.30 -15.13 21.86
CA ASP A 568 6.08 -16.33 21.61
C ASP A 568 6.16 -16.61 20.10
N GLY A 569 5.03 -16.47 19.38
CA GLY A 569 5.02 -16.56 17.91
C GLY A 569 5.83 -15.45 17.22
N ALA A 570 5.93 -14.26 17.82
CA ALA A 570 6.76 -13.18 17.30
C ALA A 570 8.26 -13.41 17.59
N LEU A 571 8.61 -13.95 18.76
CA LEU A 571 9.98 -14.34 19.10
C LEU A 571 10.47 -15.48 18.20
N ALA A 572 9.56 -16.37 17.79
CA ALA A 572 9.82 -17.43 16.83
C ALA A 572 10.27 -16.88 15.47
N GLU A 573 9.59 -15.85 14.94
CA GLU A 573 9.98 -15.16 13.70
C GLU A 573 11.33 -14.45 13.83
N VAL A 574 11.60 -13.82 14.98
CA VAL A 574 12.89 -13.15 15.26
C VAL A 574 14.03 -14.14 15.39
N ALA A 575 13.81 -15.27 16.05
CA ALA A 575 14.80 -16.35 16.18
C ALA A 575 15.20 -16.86 14.78
N ALA A 576 14.21 -17.07 13.91
CA ALA A 576 14.45 -17.50 12.54
C ALA A 576 15.33 -16.50 11.77
N MET A 577 14.93 -15.23 11.76
CA MET A 577 15.71 -14.15 11.14
C MET A 577 17.15 -14.04 11.69
N THR A 578 17.31 -14.21 13.01
CA THR A 578 18.63 -14.10 13.65
C THR A 578 19.55 -15.24 13.20
N ALA A 579 19.02 -16.44 13.01
CA ALA A 579 19.80 -17.55 12.49
C ALA A 579 20.24 -17.33 11.04
N TRP A 580 19.36 -16.78 10.20
CA TRP A 580 19.72 -16.38 8.84
C TRP A 580 20.82 -15.32 8.80
N SER A 581 20.86 -14.42 9.79
CA SER A 581 21.95 -13.44 9.93
C SER A 581 23.30 -14.03 10.37
N GLY A 582 23.35 -15.35 10.65
CA GLY A 582 24.55 -16.06 11.06
C GLY A 582 24.78 -16.11 12.58
N ASP A 583 23.93 -15.44 13.38
CA ASP A 583 24.00 -15.46 14.85
C ASP A 583 23.18 -16.65 15.41
N LEU A 584 23.68 -17.86 15.15
CA LEU A 584 23.01 -19.12 15.53
C LEU A 584 22.88 -19.27 17.05
N ASP A 585 23.80 -18.71 17.83
CA ASP A 585 23.76 -18.77 19.29
C ASP A 585 22.61 -17.94 19.86
N ARG A 586 22.42 -16.72 19.35
CA ARG A 586 21.30 -15.86 19.75
C ARG A 586 19.97 -16.41 19.27
N ALA A 587 19.92 -16.98 18.07
CA ALA A 587 18.73 -17.64 17.55
C ALA A 587 18.29 -18.81 18.44
N GLU A 588 19.23 -19.67 18.88
CA GLU A 588 18.93 -20.76 19.81
C GLU A 588 18.47 -20.24 21.18
N ALA A 589 19.08 -19.18 21.70
CA ALA A 589 18.67 -18.56 22.96
C ALA A 589 17.25 -17.98 22.90
N LEU A 590 16.87 -17.35 21.78
CA LEU A 590 15.52 -16.87 21.54
C LEU A 590 14.52 -18.04 21.45
N ALA A 591 14.87 -19.10 20.72
CA ALA A 591 14.06 -20.32 20.63
C ALA A 591 13.82 -20.95 22.01
N CYS A 592 14.85 -21.01 22.86
CA CYS A 592 14.74 -21.54 24.23
C CYS A 592 13.92 -20.66 25.18
N SER A 593 13.62 -19.41 24.79
CA SER A 593 12.82 -18.49 25.59
C SER A 593 11.31 -18.57 25.32
N ILE A 594 10.91 -19.32 24.29
CA ILE A 594 9.51 -19.62 23.95
C ILE A 594 8.93 -20.58 25.00
N ALA A 595 7.77 -20.25 25.55
CA ALA A 595 7.16 -21.05 26.62
C ALA A 595 6.29 -22.20 26.08
N ASP A 596 5.69 -22.01 24.90
CA ASP A 596 4.87 -23.03 24.25
C ASP A 596 5.73 -24.17 23.66
N PRO A 597 5.53 -25.44 24.07
CA PRO A 597 6.34 -26.56 23.59
C PRO A 597 6.21 -26.84 22.09
N TYR A 598 5.06 -26.52 21.46
CA TYR A 598 4.86 -26.71 20.02
C TYR A 598 5.66 -25.67 19.24
N GLU A 599 5.54 -24.39 19.58
CA GLU A 599 6.29 -23.30 18.96
C GLU A 599 7.80 -23.43 19.19
N GLN A 600 8.21 -23.80 20.41
CA GLN A 600 9.61 -24.06 20.74
C GLN A 600 10.18 -25.20 19.89
N ALA A 601 9.47 -26.33 19.77
CA ALA A 601 9.90 -27.44 18.93
C ALA A 601 10.00 -27.06 17.45
N SER A 602 9.06 -26.26 16.96
CA SER A 602 9.04 -25.80 15.56
C SER A 602 10.27 -24.94 15.21
N ILE A 603 10.68 -24.04 16.11
CA ILE A 603 11.88 -23.21 15.89
C ILE A 603 13.18 -24.00 16.05
N LEU A 604 13.28 -24.87 17.05
CA LEU A 604 14.46 -25.73 17.20
C LEU A 604 14.66 -26.63 15.97
N ARG A 605 13.57 -27.17 15.41
CA ARG A 605 13.57 -27.90 14.14
C ARG A 605 14.14 -27.03 13.02
N TRP A 606 13.65 -25.80 12.90
CA TRP A 606 14.05 -24.87 11.84
C TRP A 606 15.53 -24.46 11.92
N LEU A 607 16.06 -24.25 13.14
CA LEU A 607 17.47 -23.91 13.38
C LEU A 607 18.45 -25.04 13.07
N ALA A 608 17.99 -26.30 13.08
CA ALA A 608 18.86 -27.45 12.89
C ALA A 608 19.56 -27.45 11.51
N ALA A 609 18.89 -27.01 10.45
CA ALA A 609 19.49 -26.98 9.11
C ALA A 609 20.63 -25.94 8.98
N PRO A 610 20.43 -24.65 9.32
CA PRO A 610 21.50 -23.65 9.31
C PRO A 610 22.71 -24.04 10.18
N VAL A 611 22.47 -24.67 11.33
CA VAL A 611 23.55 -25.15 12.22
C VAL A 611 24.38 -26.27 11.59
N ALA A 612 23.74 -27.17 10.84
CA ALA A 612 24.46 -28.22 10.11
C ALA A 612 25.31 -27.63 8.97
N GLU A 613 24.77 -26.66 8.24
CA GLU A 613 25.47 -25.96 7.15
C GLU A 613 26.67 -25.14 7.63
N ALA A 614 26.58 -24.57 8.84
CA ALA A 614 27.69 -23.90 9.52
C ALA A 614 28.79 -24.87 10.00
N GLY A 615 28.62 -26.18 9.81
CA GLY A 615 29.62 -27.20 10.10
C GLY A 615 29.48 -27.88 11.46
N ASP A 616 28.35 -27.76 12.16
CA ASP A 616 28.08 -28.43 13.45
C ASP A 616 26.91 -29.43 13.35
N PRO A 617 27.11 -30.60 12.70
CA PRO A 617 26.06 -31.59 12.50
C PRO A 617 25.60 -32.26 13.81
N ASP A 618 26.44 -32.26 14.85
CA ASP A 618 26.08 -32.82 16.15
C ASP A 618 25.17 -31.87 16.93
N ARG A 619 25.40 -30.56 16.87
CA ARG A 619 24.47 -29.57 17.42
C ARG A 619 23.14 -29.58 16.68
N SER A 620 23.15 -29.68 15.35
CA SER A 620 21.95 -29.86 14.52
C SER A 620 21.12 -31.07 14.97
N ARG A 621 21.78 -32.23 15.16
CA ARG A 621 21.11 -33.45 15.63
C ARG A 621 20.47 -33.27 17.01
N ARG A 622 21.15 -32.59 17.94
CA ARG A 622 20.61 -32.29 19.29
C ARG A 622 19.36 -31.42 19.23
N LEU A 623 19.32 -30.41 18.36
CA LEU A 623 18.15 -29.53 18.20
C LEU A 623 16.93 -30.31 17.71
N VAL A 624 17.11 -31.23 16.74
CA VAL A 624 16.04 -32.11 16.26
C VAL A 624 15.57 -33.08 17.34
N GLU A 625 16.49 -33.67 18.11
CA GLU A 625 16.15 -34.56 19.24
C GLU A 625 15.37 -33.82 20.34
N GLN A 626 15.75 -32.59 20.64
CA GLN A 626 15.03 -31.74 21.58
C GLN A 626 13.62 -31.41 21.08
N ALA A 627 13.47 -31.06 19.81
CA ALA A 627 12.15 -30.84 19.19
C ALA A 627 11.26 -32.10 19.28
N GLU A 628 11.80 -33.29 19.00
CA GLU A 628 11.04 -34.55 19.15
C GLU A 628 10.61 -34.83 20.59
N ILE A 629 11.47 -34.52 21.57
CA ILE A 629 11.14 -34.69 23.00
C ILE A 629 10.00 -33.76 23.41
N LEU A 630 9.96 -32.53 22.88
CA LEU A 630 8.93 -31.53 23.17
C LEU A 630 7.57 -31.87 22.53
N VAL A 631 7.55 -32.54 21.38
CA VAL A 631 6.31 -32.90 20.66
C VAL A 631 5.61 -34.14 21.24
N ARG A 632 6.36 -35.10 21.79
CA ARG A 632 5.81 -36.38 22.29
C ARG A 632 4.75 -36.26 23.41
N PRO A 633 4.86 -35.31 24.37
CA PRO A 633 3.87 -35.12 25.44
C PRO A 633 2.57 -34.46 25.00
N ILE A 634 2.47 -33.95 23.76
CA ILE A 634 1.25 -33.33 23.24
C ILE A 634 0.12 -34.37 23.25
N THR A 635 -0.97 -34.02 23.95
CA THR A 635 -2.05 -34.96 24.29
C THR A 635 -3.12 -35.04 23.22
N ASP A 636 -3.32 -33.94 22.48
CA ASP A 636 -4.27 -33.88 21.38
C ASP A 636 -3.70 -34.58 20.13
N PRO A 637 -4.42 -35.57 19.55
CA PRO A 637 -3.96 -36.31 18.37
C PRO A 637 -3.79 -35.44 17.12
N TYR A 638 -4.60 -34.38 16.96
CA TYR A 638 -4.51 -33.46 15.84
C TYR A 638 -3.25 -32.60 15.95
N ASP A 639 -3.05 -31.90 17.07
CA ASP A 639 -1.87 -31.04 17.29
C ASP A 639 -0.56 -31.84 17.22
N ARG A 640 -0.55 -33.04 17.79
CA ARG A 640 0.62 -33.93 17.73
C ARG A 640 0.91 -34.42 16.31
N SER A 641 -0.13 -34.73 15.53
CA SER A 641 0.05 -35.16 14.13
C SER A 641 0.64 -34.04 13.27
N LEU A 642 0.20 -32.79 13.44
CA LEU A 642 0.76 -31.63 12.73
C LEU A 642 2.23 -31.43 13.08
N ALA A 643 2.56 -31.41 14.37
CA ALA A 643 3.93 -31.23 14.84
C ALA A 643 4.89 -32.32 14.32
N LEU A 644 4.44 -33.58 14.27
CA LEU A 644 5.22 -34.70 13.75
C LEU A 644 5.38 -34.64 12.23
N ALA A 645 4.34 -34.26 11.49
CA ALA A 645 4.42 -34.08 10.03
C ALA A 645 5.45 -33.00 9.69
N GLU A 646 5.37 -31.87 10.38
CA GLU A 646 6.29 -30.76 10.32
C GLU A 646 7.75 -31.17 10.58
N LEU A 647 7.98 -31.98 11.62
CA LEU A 647 9.30 -32.54 11.95
C LEU A 647 9.79 -33.52 10.88
N ALA A 648 8.90 -34.35 10.34
CA ALA A 648 9.19 -35.29 9.25
C ALA A 648 9.66 -34.58 7.97
N VAL A 649 9.02 -33.47 7.56
CA VAL A 649 9.44 -32.66 6.41
C VAL A 649 10.87 -32.15 6.61
N SER A 650 11.20 -31.65 7.80
CA SER A 650 12.54 -31.10 8.07
C SER A 650 13.61 -32.19 8.05
N VAL A 651 13.31 -33.36 8.61
CA VAL A 651 14.20 -34.52 8.59
C VAL A 651 14.38 -35.08 7.17
N ALA A 652 13.34 -35.00 6.33
CA ALA A 652 13.45 -35.38 4.91
C ALA A 652 14.42 -34.45 4.16
N LYS A 653 14.33 -33.14 4.39
CA LYS A 653 15.23 -32.14 3.79
C LYS A 653 16.69 -32.30 4.20
N SER A 654 16.97 -32.79 5.41
CA SER A 654 18.34 -33.08 5.88
C SER A 654 18.90 -34.41 5.37
N GLY A 655 18.12 -35.18 4.60
CA GLY A 655 18.55 -36.42 3.95
C GLY A 655 18.35 -37.70 4.77
N ASP A 656 17.84 -37.63 6.00
CA ASP A 656 17.48 -38.82 6.79
C ASP A 656 16.07 -39.31 6.43
N LEU A 657 15.93 -39.79 5.19
CA LEU A 657 14.67 -40.29 4.64
C LEU A 657 14.09 -41.45 5.46
N GLY A 658 14.95 -42.22 6.14
CA GLY A 658 14.53 -43.32 7.02
C GLY A 658 13.82 -42.83 8.28
N ARG A 659 14.32 -41.76 8.90
CA ARG A 659 13.67 -41.13 10.06
C ARG A 659 12.44 -40.33 9.66
N ALA A 660 12.49 -39.61 8.55
CA ALA A 660 11.32 -38.90 8.00
C ALA A 660 10.15 -39.84 7.74
N ARG A 661 10.41 -41.01 7.14
CA ARG A 661 9.39 -42.03 6.89
C ARG A 661 8.76 -42.59 8.16
N ARG A 662 9.55 -42.82 9.22
CA ARG A 662 9.01 -43.27 10.52
C ARG A 662 8.10 -42.24 11.16
N LEU A 663 8.47 -40.96 11.10
CA LEU A 663 7.65 -39.85 11.60
C LEU A 663 6.37 -39.68 10.76
N ALA A 664 6.44 -39.91 9.44
CA ALA A 664 5.28 -39.91 8.56
C ALA A 664 4.30 -41.05 8.88
N GLU A 665 4.81 -42.26 9.14
CA GLU A 665 3.99 -43.42 9.54
C GLU A 665 3.31 -43.21 10.91
N GLU A 666 4.00 -42.57 11.85
CA GLU A 666 3.42 -42.16 13.14
C GLU A 666 2.34 -41.08 12.96
N THR A 667 2.58 -40.09 12.09
CA THR A 667 1.62 -39.04 11.72
C THR A 667 0.35 -39.65 11.11
N GLU A 668 0.49 -40.58 10.16
CA GLU A 668 -0.63 -41.24 9.51
C GLU A 668 -1.46 -42.08 10.50
N SER A 669 -0.80 -42.72 11.47
CA SER A 669 -1.46 -43.47 12.53
C SER A 669 -2.26 -42.55 13.47
N LEU A 670 -1.73 -41.37 13.80
CA LEU A 670 -2.41 -40.37 14.62
C LEU A 670 -3.57 -39.70 13.87
N ALA A 671 -3.42 -39.45 12.56
CA ALA A 671 -4.47 -38.89 11.72
C ALA A 671 -5.74 -39.75 11.70
N GLN A 672 -5.62 -41.07 11.86
CA GLN A 672 -6.75 -42.00 11.98
C GLN A 672 -7.52 -41.85 13.30
N LEU A 673 -6.89 -41.27 14.33
CA LEU A 673 -7.49 -41.00 15.63
C LEU A 673 -8.20 -39.63 15.69
N VAL A 674 -8.00 -38.77 14.68
CA VAL A 674 -8.68 -37.47 14.56
C VAL A 674 -10.14 -37.71 14.15
N THR A 675 -11.06 -37.35 15.04
CA THR A 675 -12.50 -37.59 14.87
C THR A 675 -13.18 -36.56 13.98
N ASP A 676 -12.65 -35.33 13.94
CA ASP A 676 -13.20 -34.24 13.12
C ASP A 676 -12.75 -34.40 11.64
N PRO A 677 -13.70 -34.50 10.68
CA PRO A 677 -13.37 -34.70 9.27
C PRO A 677 -12.59 -33.55 8.63
N TYR A 678 -12.76 -32.32 9.12
CA TYR A 678 -12.04 -31.14 8.61
C TYR A 678 -10.60 -31.12 9.13
N GLN A 679 -10.40 -31.31 10.44
CA GLN A 679 -9.07 -31.46 11.05
C GLN A 679 -8.29 -32.61 10.40
N ARG A 680 -8.94 -33.74 10.15
CA ARG A 680 -8.32 -34.86 9.45
C ARG A 680 -7.91 -34.50 8.02
N ALA A 681 -8.71 -33.70 7.31
CA ALA A 681 -8.34 -33.22 5.97
C ALA A 681 -7.10 -32.30 6.02
N VAL A 682 -6.97 -31.46 7.05
CA VAL A 682 -5.74 -30.64 7.27
C VAL A 682 -4.51 -31.53 7.48
N VAL A 683 -4.62 -32.59 8.28
CA VAL A 683 -3.49 -33.53 8.49
C VAL A 683 -3.11 -34.27 7.20
N LEU A 684 -4.07 -34.55 6.30
CA LEU A 684 -3.79 -35.15 4.99
C LEU A 684 -3.00 -34.20 4.07
N ILE A 685 -3.21 -32.88 4.16
CA ILE A 685 -2.41 -31.88 3.42
C ILE A 685 -0.95 -31.99 3.86
N GLU A 686 -0.70 -31.99 5.18
CA GLU A 686 0.66 -32.09 5.72
C GLU A 686 1.31 -33.44 5.40
N LEU A 687 0.55 -34.54 5.42
CA LEU A 687 1.06 -35.85 5.04
C LEU A 687 1.45 -35.92 3.55
N ALA A 688 0.67 -35.28 2.66
CA ALA A 688 1.03 -35.14 1.26
C ALA A 688 2.33 -34.34 1.10
N ALA A 689 2.51 -33.26 1.88
CA ALA A 689 3.75 -32.49 1.90
C ALA A 689 4.95 -33.34 2.36
N VAL A 690 4.81 -34.16 3.41
CA VAL A 690 5.87 -35.08 3.87
C VAL A 690 6.26 -36.09 2.80
N ALA A 691 5.28 -36.71 2.14
CA ALA A 691 5.52 -37.65 1.05
C ALA A 691 6.27 -36.99 -0.12
N ALA A 692 5.86 -35.77 -0.49
CA ALA A 692 6.50 -35.01 -1.57
C ALA A 692 7.97 -34.67 -1.25
N HIS A 693 8.25 -34.17 -0.03
CA HIS A 693 9.61 -33.83 0.40
C HIS A 693 10.51 -35.07 0.64
N SER A 694 9.90 -36.24 0.83
CA SER A 694 10.63 -37.52 0.90
C SER A 694 10.95 -38.12 -0.48
N GLY A 695 10.52 -37.46 -1.56
CA GLY A 695 10.73 -37.89 -2.95
C GLY A 695 9.64 -38.80 -3.52
N ASP A 696 8.54 -39.03 -2.80
CA ASP A 696 7.42 -39.87 -3.24
C ASP A 696 6.25 -39.00 -3.75
N LEU A 697 6.45 -38.37 -4.91
CA LEU A 697 5.47 -37.46 -5.52
C LEU A 697 4.16 -38.18 -5.93
N ASP A 698 4.22 -39.47 -6.27
CA ASP A 698 3.05 -40.27 -6.62
C ASP A 698 2.14 -40.51 -5.42
N ARG A 699 2.73 -40.86 -4.27
CA ARG A 699 1.98 -40.99 -3.03
C ARG A 699 1.43 -39.65 -2.58
N ALA A 700 2.23 -38.59 -2.69
CA ALA A 700 1.82 -37.24 -2.33
C ALA A 700 0.59 -36.79 -3.15
N GLU A 701 0.61 -36.98 -4.46
CA GLU A 701 -0.51 -36.67 -5.35
C GLU A 701 -1.75 -37.51 -5.03
N THR A 702 -1.58 -38.79 -4.73
CA THR A 702 -2.68 -39.67 -4.31
C THR A 702 -3.35 -39.14 -3.04
N ILE A 703 -2.56 -38.74 -2.05
CA ILE A 703 -3.06 -38.18 -0.79
C ILE A 703 -3.80 -36.85 -1.07
N ALA A 704 -3.18 -35.92 -1.81
CA ALA A 704 -3.81 -34.63 -2.13
C ALA A 704 -5.11 -34.77 -2.94
N ARG A 705 -5.18 -35.71 -3.89
CA ARG A 705 -6.41 -35.99 -4.64
C ARG A 705 -7.48 -36.68 -3.78
N SER A 706 -7.09 -37.35 -2.70
CA SER A 706 -8.01 -37.97 -1.74
C SER A 706 -8.49 -37.03 -0.62
N THR A 707 -7.89 -35.84 -0.50
CA THR A 707 -8.26 -34.83 0.50
C THR A 707 -9.73 -34.41 0.30
N PRO A 708 -10.59 -34.54 1.33
CA PRO A 708 -11.95 -34.03 1.30
C PRO A 708 -11.98 -32.50 1.15
N TYR A 709 -13.09 -31.97 0.63
CA TYR A 709 -13.32 -30.53 0.35
C TYR A 709 -12.46 -29.99 -0.81
N SER A 710 -13.10 -29.42 -1.83
CA SER A 710 -12.43 -28.88 -3.03
C SER A 710 -11.39 -27.81 -2.69
N ASP A 711 -11.70 -26.96 -1.70
CA ASP A 711 -10.83 -25.83 -1.34
C ASP A 711 -9.56 -26.32 -0.63
N LEU A 712 -9.67 -27.36 0.21
CA LEU A 712 -8.51 -27.97 0.88
C LEU A 712 -7.70 -28.85 -0.07
N GLN A 713 -8.36 -29.53 -1.01
CA GLN A 713 -7.70 -30.23 -2.11
C GLN A 713 -6.88 -29.26 -2.97
N ASP A 714 -7.42 -28.09 -3.29
CA ASP A 714 -6.73 -27.06 -4.06
C ASP A 714 -5.49 -26.53 -3.33
N VAL A 715 -5.55 -26.39 -2.00
CA VAL A 715 -4.39 -26.06 -1.15
C VAL A 715 -3.32 -27.16 -1.28
N ALA A 716 -3.70 -28.42 -1.15
CA ALA A 716 -2.79 -29.56 -1.27
C ALA A 716 -2.13 -29.61 -2.67
N LEU A 717 -2.91 -29.50 -3.74
CA LEU A 717 -2.42 -29.51 -5.12
C LEU A 717 -1.48 -28.33 -5.41
N THR A 718 -1.77 -27.15 -4.84
CA THR A 718 -0.91 -25.97 -4.95
C THR A 718 0.45 -26.20 -4.28
N GLN A 719 0.46 -26.75 -3.05
CA GLN A 719 1.70 -27.09 -2.35
C GLN A 719 2.52 -28.15 -3.11
N LEU A 720 1.87 -29.18 -3.66
CA LEU A 720 2.53 -30.20 -4.46
C LEU A 720 3.11 -29.64 -5.76
N ALA A 721 2.38 -28.75 -6.44
CA ALA A 721 2.89 -28.07 -7.63
C ALA A 721 4.17 -27.30 -7.30
N SER A 722 4.23 -26.59 -6.18
CA SER A 722 5.43 -25.89 -5.72
C SER A 722 6.60 -26.84 -5.41
N VAL A 723 6.34 -28.00 -4.77
CA VAL A 723 7.39 -28.99 -4.49
C VAL A 723 7.91 -29.62 -5.78
N ALA A 724 7.02 -30.01 -6.69
CA ALA A 724 7.39 -30.55 -7.99
C ALA A 724 8.21 -29.55 -8.82
N ALA A 725 7.87 -28.26 -8.76
CA ALA A 725 8.61 -27.19 -9.44
C ALA A 725 10.05 -27.09 -8.90
N ARG A 726 10.22 -27.08 -7.57
CA ARG A 726 11.54 -27.05 -6.92
C ARG A 726 12.37 -28.33 -7.14
N SER A 727 11.72 -29.48 -7.31
CA SER A 727 12.42 -30.73 -7.65
C SER A 727 12.81 -30.84 -9.12
N GLY A 728 12.48 -29.84 -9.95
CA GLY A 728 12.75 -29.82 -11.39
C GLY A 728 11.75 -30.58 -12.25
N ASP A 729 10.66 -31.12 -11.67
CA ASP A 729 9.58 -31.77 -12.41
C ASP A 729 8.53 -30.73 -12.84
N LEU A 730 8.96 -29.84 -13.75
CA LEU A 730 8.21 -28.66 -14.17
C LEU A 730 6.89 -29.03 -14.90
N ASP A 731 6.86 -30.16 -15.61
CA ASP A 731 5.68 -30.61 -16.35
C ASP A 731 4.60 -31.16 -15.41
N ARG A 732 5.02 -31.91 -14.37
CA ARG A 732 4.11 -32.35 -13.32
C ARG A 732 3.60 -31.17 -12.49
N ALA A 733 4.48 -30.22 -12.16
CA ALA A 733 4.11 -29.00 -11.46
C ALA A 733 3.06 -28.19 -12.24
N GLU A 734 3.23 -28.04 -13.56
CA GLU A 734 2.25 -27.37 -14.43
C GLU A 734 0.91 -28.11 -14.47
N THR A 735 0.94 -29.44 -14.53
CA THR A 735 -0.28 -30.28 -14.52
C THR A 735 -1.03 -30.12 -13.20
N LEU A 736 -0.31 -30.14 -12.07
CA LEU A 736 -0.88 -29.96 -10.74
C LEU A 736 -1.48 -28.56 -10.57
N ALA A 737 -0.73 -27.51 -10.94
CA ALA A 737 -1.21 -26.12 -10.89
C ALA A 737 -2.48 -25.91 -11.74
N ARG A 738 -2.55 -26.51 -12.92
CA ARG A 738 -3.75 -26.43 -13.79
C ARG A 738 -4.93 -27.23 -13.26
N SER A 739 -4.68 -28.28 -12.47
CA SER A 739 -5.73 -29.10 -11.87
C SER A 739 -6.41 -28.43 -10.68
N THR A 740 -5.81 -27.39 -10.09
CA THR A 740 -6.42 -26.56 -9.05
C THR A 740 -7.68 -25.88 -9.56
N THR A 741 -8.82 -26.03 -8.88
CA THR A 741 -10.12 -25.50 -9.32
C THR A 741 -10.30 -24.01 -9.00
N GLY A 742 -9.75 -23.55 -7.88
CA GLY A 742 -9.78 -22.18 -7.40
C GLY A 742 -8.83 -21.27 -8.19
N ARG A 743 -9.36 -20.17 -8.74
CA ARG A 743 -8.58 -19.20 -9.54
C ARG A 743 -7.42 -18.58 -8.76
N ARG A 744 -7.61 -18.30 -7.47
CA ARG A 744 -6.57 -17.73 -6.60
C ARG A 744 -5.45 -18.72 -6.34
N GLY A 745 -5.77 -19.93 -5.88
CA GLY A 745 -4.77 -20.98 -5.66
C GLY A 745 -4.01 -21.34 -6.94
N ARG A 746 -4.71 -21.36 -8.08
CA ARG A 746 -4.08 -21.53 -9.40
C ARG A 746 -3.10 -20.40 -9.75
N ALA A 747 -3.47 -19.14 -9.51
CA ALA A 747 -2.57 -18.01 -9.75
C ALA A 747 -1.32 -18.08 -8.84
N GLU A 748 -1.49 -18.46 -7.58
CA GLU A 748 -0.37 -18.67 -6.65
C GLU A 748 0.54 -19.82 -7.14
N ALA A 749 -0.02 -20.97 -7.54
CA ALA A 749 0.75 -22.11 -8.07
C ALA A 749 1.52 -21.78 -9.37
N LEU A 750 0.88 -21.05 -10.30
CA LEU A 750 1.51 -20.67 -11.57
C LEU A 750 2.63 -19.63 -11.40
N ALA A 751 2.52 -18.73 -10.41
CA ALA A 751 3.60 -17.80 -10.07
C ALA A 751 4.86 -18.53 -9.60
N GLU A 752 4.69 -19.50 -8.69
CA GLU A 752 5.79 -20.32 -8.15
C GLU A 752 6.44 -21.18 -9.25
N LEU A 753 5.63 -21.77 -10.13
CA LEU A 753 6.15 -22.50 -11.29
C LEU A 753 6.93 -21.58 -12.23
N ALA A 754 6.44 -20.37 -12.51
CA ALA A 754 7.13 -19.41 -13.37
C ALA A 754 8.51 -19.03 -12.82
N ALA A 755 8.64 -18.89 -11.50
CA ALA A 755 9.93 -18.66 -10.82
C ALA A 755 10.90 -19.83 -11.06
N ALA A 756 10.47 -21.07 -10.76
CA ALA A 756 11.31 -22.26 -10.93
C ALA A 756 11.73 -22.48 -12.40
N VAL A 757 10.84 -22.20 -13.35
CA VAL A 757 11.13 -22.27 -14.79
C VAL A 757 12.18 -21.23 -15.19
N ALA A 758 12.12 -20.01 -14.64
CA ALA A 758 13.09 -18.97 -14.92
C ALA A 758 14.50 -19.36 -14.43
N GLU A 759 14.60 -19.92 -13.21
CA GLU A 759 15.85 -20.44 -12.64
C GLU A 759 16.43 -21.61 -13.44
N SER A 760 15.57 -22.49 -13.95
CA SER A 760 15.98 -23.64 -14.77
C SER A 760 16.48 -23.28 -16.18
N GLY A 761 16.37 -22.02 -16.60
CA GLY A 761 16.92 -21.50 -17.85
C GLY A 761 15.97 -21.49 -19.05
N ASP A 762 14.64 -21.54 -18.85
CA ASP A 762 13.63 -21.35 -19.91
C ASP A 762 12.83 -20.03 -19.70
N PRO A 763 13.44 -18.86 -20.00
CA PRO A 763 12.78 -17.57 -19.80
C PRO A 763 11.55 -17.38 -20.69
N GLY A 764 11.46 -18.13 -21.81
CA GLY A 764 10.31 -18.08 -22.71
C GLY A 764 9.07 -18.72 -22.11
N ARG A 765 9.22 -19.88 -21.45
CA ARG A 765 8.14 -20.56 -20.73
C ARG A 765 7.77 -19.81 -19.44
N ALA A 766 8.75 -19.33 -18.68
CA ALA A 766 8.51 -18.53 -17.48
C ALA A 766 7.69 -17.27 -17.77
N ARG A 767 8.02 -16.55 -18.86
CA ARG A 767 7.26 -15.36 -19.28
C ARG A 767 5.79 -15.68 -19.62
N ARG A 768 5.51 -16.78 -20.34
CA ARG A 768 4.13 -17.18 -20.65
C ARG A 768 3.32 -17.49 -19.38
N LEU A 769 3.93 -18.20 -18.44
CA LEU A 769 3.30 -18.53 -17.15
C LEU A 769 3.06 -17.28 -16.30
N ALA A 770 4.00 -16.33 -16.30
CA ALA A 770 3.84 -15.04 -15.62
C ALA A 770 2.72 -14.19 -16.25
N GLU A 771 2.65 -14.11 -17.57
CA GLU A 771 1.58 -13.42 -18.31
C GLU A 771 0.20 -14.06 -18.04
N GLU A 772 0.11 -15.39 -18.04
CA GLU A 772 -1.11 -16.13 -17.70
C GLU A 772 -1.53 -15.90 -16.24
N THR A 773 -0.58 -15.93 -15.31
CA THR A 773 -0.82 -15.67 -13.88
C THR A 773 -1.35 -14.26 -13.64
N GLU A 774 -0.76 -13.27 -14.30
CA GLU A 774 -1.17 -11.87 -14.22
C GLU A 774 -2.60 -11.70 -14.75
N SER A 775 -2.91 -12.24 -15.93
CA SER A 775 -4.24 -12.20 -16.52
C SER A 775 -5.28 -12.91 -15.64
N LEU A 776 -4.93 -14.09 -15.11
CA LEU A 776 -5.79 -14.84 -14.21
C LEU A 776 -6.07 -14.02 -12.94
N ALA A 777 -5.04 -13.48 -12.28
CA ALA A 777 -5.17 -12.69 -11.06
C ALA A 777 -6.04 -11.44 -11.27
N GLN A 778 -5.85 -10.73 -12.39
CA GLN A 778 -6.63 -9.54 -12.74
C GLN A 778 -8.08 -9.88 -13.12
N SER A 779 -8.32 -11.06 -13.70
CA SER A 779 -9.68 -11.57 -14.00
C SER A 779 -10.46 -12.01 -12.75
N ILE A 780 -9.79 -12.17 -11.60
CA ILE A 780 -10.43 -12.35 -10.29
C ILE A 780 -10.91 -10.98 -9.79
N THR A 781 -11.77 -10.34 -10.57
CA THR A 781 -12.64 -9.29 -10.03
C THR A 781 -13.72 -10.01 -9.23
N ASP A 782 -13.92 -9.60 -7.98
CA ASP A 782 -14.88 -10.22 -7.07
C ASP A 782 -16.31 -10.07 -7.66
N SER A 783 -16.79 -11.14 -8.32
CA SER A 783 -18.11 -11.15 -8.99
C SER A 783 -19.24 -10.98 -7.99
N TYR A 784 -19.03 -11.38 -6.73
CA TYR A 784 -19.98 -11.14 -5.65
C TYR A 784 -20.05 -9.65 -5.33
N ARG A 785 -18.90 -8.96 -5.17
CA ARG A 785 -18.88 -7.50 -5.02
C ARG A 785 -19.55 -6.83 -6.21
N GLN A 786 -19.16 -7.16 -7.43
CA GLN A 786 -19.74 -6.54 -8.63
C GLN A 786 -21.27 -6.76 -8.73
N SER A 787 -21.77 -7.93 -8.33
CA SER A 787 -23.21 -8.19 -8.25
C SER A 787 -23.89 -7.26 -7.25
N LEU A 788 -23.35 -7.14 -6.03
CA LEU A 788 -23.91 -6.27 -4.99
C LEU A 788 -23.84 -4.77 -5.34
N ASP A 789 -22.81 -4.35 -6.09
CA ASP A 789 -22.68 -3.00 -6.65
C ASP A 789 -23.89 -2.65 -7.54
N LEU A 790 -24.23 -3.58 -8.44
CA LEU A 790 -25.36 -3.42 -9.36
C LEU A 790 -26.71 -3.46 -8.63
N VAL A 791 -26.85 -4.29 -7.58
CA VAL A 791 -28.05 -4.32 -6.73
C VAL A 791 -28.26 -2.96 -6.06
N GLY A 792 -27.23 -2.40 -5.41
CA GLY A 792 -27.32 -1.09 -4.76
C GLY A 792 -27.64 0.05 -5.74
N LEU A 793 -27.06 0.03 -6.94
CA LEU A 793 -27.38 1.01 -7.98
C LEU A 793 -28.79 0.84 -8.54
N ALA A 794 -29.26 -0.40 -8.73
CA ALA A 794 -30.63 -0.67 -9.16
C ALA A 794 -31.65 -0.10 -8.16
N ALA A 795 -31.42 -0.32 -6.86
CA ALA A 795 -32.27 0.25 -5.80
C ALA A 795 -32.28 1.79 -5.83
N ALA A 796 -31.13 2.44 -5.97
CA ALA A 796 -31.05 3.90 -6.05
C ALA A 796 -31.79 4.46 -7.30
N VAL A 797 -31.62 3.83 -8.46
CA VAL A 797 -32.31 4.24 -9.71
C VAL A 797 -33.83 4.01 -9.61
N ALA A 798 -34.26 2.96 -8.90
CA ALA A 798 -35.67 2.69 -8.65
C ALA A 798 -36.34 3.81 -7.84
N GLN A 799 -35.67 4.32 -6.80
CA GLN A 799 -36.16 5.42 -5.95
C GLN A 799 -36.31 6.74 -6.74
N LEU A 800 -35.51 6.92 -7.79
CA LEU A 800 -35.60 8.07 -8.69
C LEU A 800 -36.72 7.94 -9.75
N GLY A 801 -37.43 6.80 -9.78
CA GLY A 801 -38.58 6.56 -10.65
C GLY A 801 -38.26 5.92 -12.02
N ASP A 802 -37.00 5.63 -12.33
CA ASP A 802 -36.58 5.01 -13.61
C ASP A 802 -36.57 3.48 -13.52
N ARG A 803 -37.78 2.89 -13.50
CA ARG A 803 -37.97 1.44 -13.28
C ARG A 803 -37.36 0.56 -14.37
N ASP A 804 -37.48 0.95 -15.64
CA ASP A 804 -36.97 0.16 -16.77
C ASP A 804 -35.46 -0.05 -16.69
N ARG A 805 -34.77 0.95 -16.17
CA ARG A 805 -33.33 0.93 -16.06
C ARG A 805 -32.83 0.19 -14.84
N ALA A 806 -33.48 0.38 -13.71
CA ALA A 806 -33.21 -0.41 -12.52
C ALA A 806 -33.43 -1.91 -12.79
N ARG A 807 -34.44 -2.27 -13.60
CA ARG A 807 -34.65 -3.64 -14.10
C ARG A 807 -33.44 -4.17 -14.87
N ARG A 808 -32.91 -3.44 -15.84
CA ARG A 808 -31.73 -3.88 -16.61
C ARG A 808 -30.48 -4.08 -15.75
N LEU A 809 -30.28 -3.22 -14.74
CA LEU A 809 -29.18 -3.37 -13.79
C LEU A 809 -29.34 -4.62 -12.92
N ALA A 810 -30.57 -4.90 -12.47
CA ALA A 810 -30.91 -6.11 -11.72
C ALA A 810 -30.71 -7.40 -12.56
N GLU A 811 -31.07 -7.39 -13.85
CA GLU A 811 -30.81 -8.52 -14.77
C GLU A 811 -29.31 -8.79 -14.95
N LYS A 812 -28.49 -7.73 -15.05
CA LYS A 812 -27.03 -7.85 -15.11
C LYS A 812 -26.47 -8.42 -13.80
N ALA A 813 -26.96 -7.96 -12.65
CA ALA A 813 -26.58 -8.49 -11.34
C ALA A 813 -26.90 -9.99 -11.21
N GLU A 814 -28.09 -10.41 -11.66
CA GLU A 814 -28.51 -11.82 -11.66
C GLU A 814 -27.57 -12.71 -12.48
N SER A 815 -27.15 -12.23 -13.65
CA SER A 815 -26.22 -12.97 -14.52
C SER A 815 -24.86 -13.20 -13.83
N LEU A 816 -24.36 -12.20 -13.10
CA LEU A 816 -23.12 -12.28 -12.34
C LEU A 816 -23.28 -13.19 -11.11
N ALA A 817 -24.39 -13.07 -10.38
CA ALA A 817 -24.68 -13.90 -9.21
C ALA A 817 -24.65 -15.40 -9.55
N ARG A 818 -25.15 -15.78 -10.73
CA ARG A 818 -25.10 -17.18 -11.21
C ARG A 818 -23.70 -17.71 -11.50
N SER A 819 -22.76 -16.82 -11.81
CA SER A 819 -21.37 -17.18 -12.13
C SER A 819 -20.47 -17.30 -10.89
N ILE A 820 -20.99 -16.99 -9.69
CA ILE A 820 -20.25 -17.07 -8.43
C ILE A 820 -19.96 -18.52 -8.06
N THR A 821 -18.69 -18.83 -7.76
CA THR A 821 -18.24 -20.18 -7.40
C THR A 821 -18.46 -20.51 -5.92
N ASN A 822 -18.33 -19.53 -5.02
CA ASN A 822 -18.49 -19.75 -3.58
C ASN A 822 -19.96 -20.06 -3.22
N PRO A 823 -20.28 -21.21 -2.60
CA PRO A 823 -21.66 -21.62 -2.34
C PRO A 823 -22.45 -20.63 -1.48
N TYR A 824 -21.84 -20.06 -0.44
CA TYR A 824 -22.49 -19.12 0.46
C TYR A 824 -22.82 -17.79 -0.25
N GLN A 825 -21.85 -17.22 -0.98
CA GLN A 825 -22.04 -16.00 -1.76
C GLN A 825 -23.04 -16.18 -2.91
N ARG A 826 -23.11 -17.38 -3.48
CA ARG A 826 -24.08 -17.74 -4.54
C ARG A 826 -25.52 -17.80 -4.03
N VAL A 827 -25.74 -18.01 -2.73
CA VAL A 827 -27.07 -17.88 -2.09
C VAL A 827 -27.36 -16.43 -1.70
N LEU A 828 -26.38 -15.73 -1.14
CA LEU A 828 -26.56 -14.34 -0.69
C LEU A 828 -26.83 -13.35 -1.83
N ALA A 829 -26.12 -13.44 -2.96
CA ALA A 829 -26.30 -12.48 -4.05
C ALA A 829 -27.73 -12.47 -4.64
N PRO A 830 -28.37 -13.63 -4.94
CA PRO A 830 -29.78 -13.67 -5.34
C PRO A 830 -30.75 -13.19 -4.24
N VAL A 831 -30.44 -13.45 -2.96
CA VAL A 831 -31.23 -12.99 -1.81
C VAL A 831 -31.28 -11.45 -1.75
N GLU A 832 -30.11 -10.81 -1.82
CA GLU A 832 -29.98 -9.35 -1.84
C GLU A 832 -30.65 -8.73 -3.08
N LEU A 833 -30.53 -9.39 -4.23
CA LEU A 833 -31.20 -8.96 -5.46
C LEU A 833 -32.72 -9.06 -5.35
N ALA A 834 -33.26 -10.07 -4.68
CA ALA A 834 -34.69 -10.29 -4.55
C ALA A 834 -35.38 -9.13 -3.81
N ALA A 835 -34.75 -8.56 -2.78
CA ALA A 835 -35.24 -7.38 -2.09
C ALA A 835 -35.30 -6.15 -3.02
N ALA A 836 -34.25 -5.92 -3.82
CA ALA A 836 -34.22 -4.81 -4.78
C ALA A 836 -35.26 -4.97 -5.90
N VAL A 837 -35.46 -6.20 -6.39
CA VAL A 837 -36.48 -6.52 -7.42
C VAL A 837 -37.90 -6.41 -6.86
N ALA A 838 -38.13 -6.77 -5.59
CA ALA A 838 -39.41 -6.54 -4.93
C ALA A 838 -39.76 -5.05 -4.86
N GLN A 839 -38.78 -4.18 -4.57
CA GLN A 839 -38.97 -2.72 -4.61
C GLN A 839 -39.30 -2.16 -6.01
N LEU A 840 -38.93 -2.89 -7.08
CA LEU A 840 -39.31 -2.57 -8.46
C LEU A 840 -40.77 -2.93 -8.79
N GLY A 841 -41.46 -3.64 -7.89
CA GLY A 841 -42.83 -4.09 -8.08
C GLY A 841 -42.96 -5.40 -8.87
N ASP A 842 -41.90 -6.23 -8.91
CA ASP A 842 -41.91 -7.56 -9.55
C ASP A 842 -41.73 -8.67 -8.50
N PRO A 843 -42.78 -8.96 -7.69
CA PRO A 843 -42.69 -9.96 -6.62
C PRO A 843 -42.51 -11.38 -7.16
N ASP A 844 -42.97 -11.67 -8.38
CA ASP A 844 -42.79 -12.98 -9.01
C ASP A 844 -41.31 -13.25 -9.34
N TRP A 845 -40.59 -12.24 -9.80
CA TRP A 845 -39.16 -12.36 -10.02
C TRP A 845 -38.39 -12.50 -8.70
N ALA A 846 -38.72 -11.71 -7.68
CA ALA A 846 -38.13 -11.87 -6.33
C ALA A 846 -38.36 -13.29 -5.77
N ARG A 847 -39.56 -13.86 -5.98
CA ARG A 847 -39.89 -15.24 -5.61
C ARG A 847 -39.06 -16.27 -6.38
N ARG A 848 -38.89 -16.10 -7.70
CA ARG A 848 -38.04 -17.00 -8.51
C ARG A 848 -36.59 -17.00 -8.03
N LEU A 849 -36.04 -15.82 -7.70
CA LEU A 849 -34.67 -15.71 -7.20
C LEU A 849 -34.47 -16.46 -5.88
N THR A 850 -35.42 -16.35 -4.95
CA THR A 850 -35.37 -17.10 -3.69
C THR A 850 -35.61 -18.60 -3.87
N GLU A 851 -36.43 -19.03 -4.83
CA GLU A 851 -36.60 -20.46 -5.20
C GLU A 851 -35.32 -21.08 -5.79
N GLU A 852 -34.64 -20.34 -6.67
CA GLU A 852 -33.33 -20.73 -7.20
C GLU A 852 -32.29 -20.85 -6.07
N ALA A 853 -32.25 -19.88 -5.16
CA ALA A 853 -31.36 -19.89 -4.00
C ALA A 853 -31.68 -21.04 -3.02
N GLU A 854 -32.96 -21.33 -2.78
CA GLU A 854 -33.43 -22.46 -1.94
C GLU A 854 -32.98 -23.80 -2.49
N THR A 855 -33.19 -24.00 -3.80
CA THR A 855 -32.82 -25.24 -4.49
C THR A 855 -31.32 -25.49 -4.37
N PHE A 856 -30.53 -24.42 -4.53
CA PHE A 856 -29.09 -24.50 -4.37
C PHE A 856 -28.68 -24.77 -2.92
N ALA A 857 -29.21 -24.02 -1.94
CA ALA A 857 -28.93 -24.21 -0.53
C ALA A 857 -29.23 -25.64 -0.07
N ARG A 858 -30.33 -26.26 -0.56
CA ARG A 858 -30.67 -27.66 -0.27
C ARG A 858 -29.72 -28.68 -0.91
N SER A 859 -28.99 -28.30 -1.96
CA SER A 859 -28.02 -29.19 -2.62
C SER A 859 -26.65 -29.21 -1.94
N VAL A 860 -26.40 -28.33 -0.97
CA VAL A 860 -25.13 -28.28 -0.22
C VAL A 860 -25.06 -29.42 0.80
N VAL A 861 -23.94 -30.13 0.81
CA VAL A 861 -23.71 -31.34 1.62
C VAL A 861 -23.37 -31.02 3.08
N ASP A 862 -22.77 -29.86 3.35
CA ASP A 862 -22.48 -29.40 4.71
C ASP A 862 -23.78 -29.00 5.43
N HIS A 863 -24.15 -29.77 6.46
CA HIS A 863 -25.41 -29.60 7.19
C HIS A 863 -25.44 -28.31 8.02
N SER A 864 -24.28 -27.85 8.53
CA SER A 864 -24.19 -26.62 9.31
C SER A 864 -24.27 -25.39 8.40
N GLY A 865 -23.46 -25.37 7.32
CA GLY A 865 -23.52 -24.33 6.29
C GLY A 865 -24.89 -24.26 5.61
N GLN A 866 -25.51 -25.42 5.35
CA GLN A 866 -26.89 -25.50 4.83
C GLN A 866 -27.89 -24.83 5.79
N ALA A 867 -27.84 -25.16 7.08
CA ALA A 867 -28.73 -24.56 8.08
C ALA A 867 -28.56 -23.03 8.17
N ALA A 868 -27.32 -22.54 8.10
CA ALA A 868 -27.04 -21.10 8.07
C ALA A 868 -27.59 -20.43 6.80
N MET A 869 -27.37 -21.01 5.62
CA MET A 869 -27.89 -20.47 4.35
C MET A 869 -29.42 -20.46 4.30
N LEU A 870 -30.08 -21.50 4.82
CA LEU A 870 -31.54 -21.56 4.90
C LEU A 870 -32.11 -20.54 5.90
N ALA A 871 -31.40 -20.24 6.99
CA ALA A 871 -31.80 -19.19 7.92
C ALA A 871 -31.76 -17.79 7.27
N GLU A 872 -30.70 -17.48 6.52
CA GLU A 872 -30.60 -16.21 5.77
C GLU A 872 -31.68 -16.09 4.69
N LEU A 873 -31.92 -17.18 3.95
CA LEU A 873 -32.99 -17.23 2.94
C LEU A 873 -34.38 -17.04 3.57
N THR A 874 -34.61 -17.58 4.76
CA THR A 874 -35.88 -17.44 5.48
C THR A 874 -36.20 -15.97 5.77
N ALA A 875 -35.20 -15.21 6.24
CA ALA A 875 -35.37 -13.77 6.47
C ALA A 875 -35.71 -13.04 5.17
N ALA A 876 -35.01 -13.33 4.08
CA ALA A 876 -35.24 -12.72 2.77
C ALA A 876 -36.64 -13.02 2.20
N VAL A 877 -37.09 -14.27 2.29
CA VAL A 877 -38.43 -14.68 1.85
C VAL A 877 -39.51 -13.96 2.68
N ALA A 878 -39.28 -13.79 3.98
CA ALA A 878 -40.17 -13.01 4.84
C ALA A 878 -40.21 -11.51 4.47
N GLU A 879 -39.06 -10.91 4.12
CA GLU A 879 -38.95 -9.52 3.65
C GLU A 879 -39.69 -9.26 2.34
N ILE A 880 -39.71 -10.23 1.43
CA ILE A 880 -40.47 -10.16 0.17
C ILE A 880 -41.99 -10.30 0.43
N GLY A 881 -42.39 -10.72 1.63
CA GLY A 881 -43.78 -10.82 2.08
C GLY A 881 -44.39 -12.22 2.00
N ASP A 882 -43.61 -13.25 1.64
CA ASP A 882 -44.07 -14.65 1.59
C ASP A 882 -43.87 -15.33 2.96
N LEU A 883 -44.63 -14.86 3.94
CA LEU A 883 -44.49 -15.28 5.35
C LEU A 883 -44.76 -16.77 5.56
N ASP A 884 -45.65 -17.38 4.77
CA ASP A 884 -46.00 -18.81 4.88
C ASP A 884 -44.87 -19.72 4.38
N ARG A 885 -44.21 -19.33 3.28
CA ARG A 885 -43.03 -20.04 2.79
C ARG A 885 -41.84 -19.84 3.72
N ALA A 886 -41.63 -18.62 4.22
CA ALA A 886 -40.59 -18.35 5.21
C ALA A 886 -40.78 -19.23 6.47
N GLU A 887 -42.03 -19.40 6.93
CA GLU A 887 -42.33 -20.28 8.06
C GLU A 887 -42.02 -21.75 7.77
N THR A 888 -42.35 -22.21 6.55
CA THR A 888 -42.03 -23.57 6.10
C THR A 888 -40.52 -23.79 6.05
N LEU A 889 -39.77 -22.80 5.55
CA LEU A 889 -38.31 -22.83 5.50
C LEU A 889 -37.71 -22.85 6.90
N ALA A 890 -38.16 -21.96 7.79
CA ALA A 890 -37.70 -21.88 9.18
C ALA A 890 -37.80 -23.24 9.87
N ARG A 891 -38.96 -23.91 9.75
CA ARG A 891 -39.19 -25.23 10.38
C ARG A 891 -38.45 -26.39 9.74
N SER A 892 -37.95 -26.22 8.51
CA SER A 892 -37.13 -27.24 7.84
C SER A 892 -35.67 -27.23 8.28
N ILE A 893 -35.24 -26.19 9.02
CA ILE A 893 -33.87 -26.07 9.53
C ILE A 893 -33.67 -27.10 10.65
N THR A 894 -32.65 -27.95 10.50
CA THR A 894 -32.38 -29.07 11.41
C THR A 894 -31.53 -28.70 12.62
N ALA A 895 -30.84 -27.55 12.59
CA ALA A 895 -30.01 -27.06 13.68
C ALA A 895 -30.81 -26.13 14.61
N PRO A 896 -31.04 -26.49 15.91
CA PRO A 896 -31.94 -25.76 16.80
C PRO A 896 -31.61 -24.28 16.97
N ARG A 897 -30.32 -23.94 17.01
CA ARG A 897 -29.84 -22.55 17.08
C ARG A 897 -30.24 -21.74 15.83
N HIS A 898 -29.96 -22.26 14.64
CA HIS A 898 -30.30 -21.59 13.38
C HIS A 898 -31.81 -21.53 13.15
N GLN A 899 -32.53 -22.56 13.60
CA GLN A 899 -33.98 -22.59 13.57
C GLN A 899 -34.60 -21.53 14.50
N ALA A 900 -34.12 -21.42 15.75
CA ALA A 900 -34.57 -20.38 16.68
C ALA A 900 -34.33 -18.97 16.11
N ARG A 901 -33.14 -18.73 15.54
CA ARG A 901 -32.81 -17.47 14.84
C ARG A 901 -33.80 -17.16 13.70
N ALA A 902 -34.06 -18.13 12.84
CA ALA A 902 -34.96 -17.95 11.69
C ALA A 902 -36.41 -17.67 12.13
N LEU A 903 -36.90 -18.36 13.16
CA LEU A 903 -38.23 -18.15 13.72
C LEU A 903 -38.37 -16.79 14.43
N ALA A 904 -37.33 -16.34 15.16
CA ALA A 904 -37.31 -15.03 15.79
C ALA A 904 -37.34 -13.89 14.75
N GLY A 905 -36.54 -14.01 13.68
CA GLY A 905 -36.58 -13.06 12.55
C GLY A 905 -37.95 -13.03 11.85
N LEU A 906 -38.55 -14.20 11.61
CA LEU A 906 -39.88 -14.31 11.02
C LEU A 906 -40.97 -13.69 11.91
N ALA A 907 -40.91 -13.91 13.23
CA ALA A 907 -41.87 -13.34 14.17
C ALA A 907 -41.93 -11.81 14.07
N THR A 908 -40.77 -11.17 13.92
CA THR A 908 -40.65 -9.72 13.72
C THR A 908 -41.38 -9.26 12.45
N MET A 909 -41.18 -9.98 11.34
CA MET A 909 -41.82 -9.65 10.07
C MET A 909 -43.35 -9.88 10.10
N VAL A 910 -43.79 -10.97 10.73
CA VAL A 910 -45.21 -11.28 10.94
C VAL A 910 -45.87 -10.22 11.81
N ALA A 911 -45.21 -9.74 12.87
CA ALA A 911 -45.72 -8.65 13.69
C ALA A 911 -45.89 -7.34 12.90
N LYS A 912 -44.88 -6.96 12.09
CA LYS A 912 -44.95 -5.78 11.20
C LYS A 912 -46.07 -5.89 10.16
N SER A 913 -46.41 -7.10 9.73
CA SER A 913 -47.51 -7.36 8.80
C SER A 913 -48.91 -7.26 9.42
N GLY A 914 -49.00 -7.11 10.75
CA GLY A 914 -50.25 -6.90 11.48
C GLY A 914 -50.85 -8.15 12.13
N ASP A 915 -50.10 -9.25 12.25
CA ASP A 915 -50.55 -10.47 12.94
C ASP A 915 -49.73 -10.74 14.23
N PRO A 916 -50.00 -10.00 15.32
CA PRO A 916 -49.27 -10.15 16.56
C PRO A 916 -49.53 -11.51 17.24
N GLY A 917 -50.65 -12.18 16.93
CA GLY A 917 -50.97 -13.49 17.48
C GLY A 917 -50.07 -14.59 16.92
N ARG A 918 -49.90 -14.59 15.59
CA ARG A 918 -48.96 -15.50 14.91
C ARG A 918 -47.51 -15.19 15.28
N ALA A 919 -47.14 -13.91 15.39
CA ALA A 919 -45.80 -13.52 15.86
C ALA A 919 -45.49 -14.05 17.26
N ARG A 920 -46.46 -13.98 18.20
CA ARG A 920 -46.29 -14.51 19.56
C ARG A 920 -46.04 -16.02 19.56
N GLY A 921 -46.78 -16.78 18.74
CA GLY A 921 -46.57 -18.22 18.60
C GLY A 921 -45.18 -18.59 18.07
N LEU A 922 -44.65 -17.81 17.12
CA LEU A 922 -43.29 -17.99 16.61
C LEU A 922 -42.21 -17.64 17.64
N VAL A 923 -42.43 -16.61 18.46
CA VAL A 923 -41.54 -16.25 19.60
C VAL A 923 -41.51 -17.39 20.62
N GLU A 924 -42.66 -17.95 21.00
CA GLU A 924 -42.73 -19.06 21.97
C GLU A 924 -42.00 -20.32 21.46
N GLU A 925 -42.15 -20.64 20.17
CA GLU A 925 -41.45 -21.75 19.52
C GLU A 925 -39.93 -21.50 19.50
N ALA A 926 -39.50 -20.31 19.09
CA ALA A 926 -38.10 -19.90 19.07
C ALA A 926 -37.46 -19.92 20.47
N GLU A 927 -38.19 -19.47 21.49
CA GLU A 927 -37.76 -19.47 22.89
C GLU A 927 -37.53 -20.90 23.41
N SER A 928 -38.43 -21.82 23.07
CA SER A 928 -38.27 -23.22 23.44
C SER A 928 -37.02 -23.86 22.83
N LEU A 929 -36.73 -23.55 21.56
CA LEU A 929 -35.56 -24.02 20.83
C LEU A 929 -34.27 -23.41 21.36
N ALA A 930 -34.25 -22.10 21.61
CA ALA A 930 -33.11 -21.39 22.17
C ALA A 930 -32.73 -21.98 23.55
N ARG A 931 -33.71 -22.26 24.41
CA ARG A 931 -33.46 -22.92 25.71
C ARG A 931 -33.02 -24.38 25.60
N ALA A 932 -33.35 -25.06 24.52
CA ALA A 932 -32.93 -26.45 24.28
C ALA A 932 -31.50 -26.57 23.72
N VAL A 933 -30.85 -25.46 23.33
CA VAL A 933 -29.44 -25.45 22.91
C VAL A 933 -28.54 -25.81 24.10
N ALA A 934 -27.72 -26.85 23.92
CA ALA A 934 -26.89 -27.41 24.98
C ALA A 934 -25.64 -26.57 25.32
N ASP A 935 -25.07 -25.92 24.31
CA ASP A 935 -23.92 -25.05 24.50
C ASP A 935 -24.35 -23.69 25.08
N VAL A 936 -23.71 -23.28 26.17
CA VAL A 936 -24.09 -22.07 26.93
C VAL A 936 -23.84 -20.79 26.11
N GLN A 937 -22.79 -20.75 25.28
CA GLN A 937 -22.50 -19.59 24.43
C GLN A 937 -23.48 -19.52 23.25
N GLU A 938 -23.83 -20.66 22.65
CA GLU A 938 -24.81 -20.72 21.58
C GLU A 938 -26.23 -20.42 22.05
N GLN A 939 -26.60 -20.93 23.23
CA GLN A 939 -27.86 -20.63 23.88
C GLN A 939 -27.98 -19.13 24.18
N ALA A 940 -26.95 -18.55 24.79
CA ALA A 940 -26.96 -17.13 25.14
C ALA A 940 -27.04 -16.22 23.89
N ARG A 941 -26.39 -16.60 22.78
CA ARG A 941 -26.57 -15.92 21.48
C ARG A 941 -27.98 -16.07 20.90
N ALA A 942 -28.58 -17.26 20.98
CA ALA A 942 -29.95 -17.48 20.50
C ALA A 942 -30.97 -16.67 21.34
N LEU A 943 -30.76 -16.55 22.65
CA LEU A 943 -31.59 -15.73 23.53
C LEU A 943 -31.39 -14.23 23.29
N ASP A 944 -30.18 -13.77 22.98
CA ASP A 944 -29.89 -12.39 22.59
C ASP A 944 -30.62 -12.01 21.28
N GLU A 945 -30.50 -12.84 20.24
CA GLU A 945 -31.21 -12.66 18.96
C GLU A 945 -32.74 -12.66 19.14
N LEU A 946 -33.27 -13.53 20.00
CA LEU A 946 -34.69 -13.54 20.35
C LEU A 946 -35.10 -12.27 21.11
N THR A 947 -34.26 -11.80 22.04
CA THR A 947 -34.51 -10.56 22.78
C THR A 947 -34.60 -9.36 21.84
N ALA A 948 -33.71 -9.28 20.84
CA ALA A 948 -33.76 -8.25 19.81
C ALA A 948 -35.07 -8.30 19.00
N ALA A 949 -35.50 -9.50 18.59
CA ALA A 949 -36.77 -9.68 17.86
C ALA A 949 -37.99 -9.24 18.70
N VAL A 950 -38.08 -9.67 19.96
CA VAL A 950 -39.18 -9.30 20.87
C VAL A 950 -39.18 -7.80 21.16
N THR A 951 -38.00 -7.18 21.27
CA THR A 951 -37.83 -5.72 21.38
C THR A 951 -38.41 -5.00 20.17
N GLU A 952 -38.14 -5.49 18.96
CA GLU A 952 -38.63 -4.88 17.71
C GLU A 952 -40.14 -5.06 17.51
N ILE A 953 -40.71 -6.17 17.99
CA ILE A 953 -42.16 -6.39 18.06
C ILE A 953 -42.83 -5.38 19.02
N GLY A 954 -42.09 -4.84 19.98
CA GLY A 954 -42.55 -3.84 20.94
C GLY A 954 -43.02 -4.43 22.28
N ASP A 955 -42.85 -5.73 22.51
CA ASP A 955 -43.11 -6.37 23.81
C ASP A 955 -41.88 -6.20 24.72
N LEU A 956 -41.66 -4.96 25.15
CA LEU A 956 -40.49 -4.60 25.94
C LEU A 956 -40.42 -5.37 27.27
N ASP A 957 -41.55 -5.80 27.83
CA ASP A 957 -41.60 -6.53 29.10
C ASP A 957 -41.09 -7.96 28.95
N HIS A 958 -41.52 -8.68 27.90
CA HIS A 958 -41.00 -10.02 27.58
C HIS A 958 -39.52 -9.94 27.15
N ALA A 959 -39.12 -8.90 26.40
CA ALA A 959 -37.72 -8.67 26.05
C ALA A 959 -36.84 -8.45 27.30
N GLU A 960 -37.32 -7.73 28.32
CA GLU A 960 -36.59 -7.59 29.59
C GLU A 960 -36.38 -8.92 30.32
N GLU A 961 -37.39 -9.78 30.34
CA GLU A 961 -37.30 -11.11 30.96
C GLU A 961 -36.26 -11.98 30.24
N LEU A 962 -36.27 -11.98 28.90
CA LEU A 962 -35.29 -12.69 28.09
C LEU A 962 -33.88 -12.15 28.30
N ALA A 963 -33.68 -10.83 28.23
CA ALA A 963 -32.38 -10.18 28.45
C ALA A 963 -31.76 -10.57 29.80
N ARG A 964 -32.58 -10.59 30.87
CA ARG A 964 -32.13 -10.94 32.22
C ARG A 964 -31.83 -12.44 32.40
N SER A 965 -32.41 -13.30 31.56
CA SER A 965 -32.17 -14.74 31.55
C SER A 965 -30.84 -15.15 30.89
N ILE A 966 -30.21 -14.24 30.14
CA ILE A 966 -28.91 -14.47 29.51
C ILE A 966 -27.81 -14.58 30.59
N VAL A 967 -27.17 -15.75 30.65
CA VAL A 967 -26.13 -16.07 31.64
C VAL A 967 -24.79 -15.42 31.31
N VAL A 968 -24.49 -15.25 30.01
CA VAL A 968 -23.23 -14.67 29.53
C VAL A 968 -23.25 -13.15 29.69
N ALA A 969 -22.38 -12.61 30.56
CA ALA A 969 -22.43 -11.21 31.00
C ALA A 969 -22.34 -10.20 29.83
N HIS A 970 -21.44 -10.40 28.86
CA HIS A 970 -21.30 -9.47 27.73
C HIS A 970 -22.53 -9.48 26.80
N GLN A 971 -23.14 -10.64 26.54
CA GLN A 971 -24.36 -10.76 25.75
C GLN A 971 -25.56 -10.15 26.48
N ARG A 972 -25.67 -10.36 27.80
CA ARG A 972 -26.67 -9.68 28.63
C ARG A 972 -26.52 -8.16 28.56
N ALA A 973 -25.30 -7.64 28.61
CA ALA A 973 -25.05 -6.20 28.46
C ALA A 973 -25.50 -5.67 27.08
N CYS A 974 -25.28 -6.44 26.02
CA CYS A 974 -25.73 -6.10 24.66
C CYS A 974 -27.25 -6.05 24.57
N ALA A 975 -27.93 -7.11 25.00
CA ALA A 975 -29.39 -7.21 25.03
C ALA A 975 -30.03 -6.03 25.78
N LEU A 976 -29.51 -5.70 26.97
CA LEU A 976 -30.00 -4.58 27.77
C LEU A 976 -29.74 -3.22 27.11
N ALA A 977 -28.60 -3.03 26.44
CA ALA A 977 -28.29 -1.79 25.73
C ALA A 977 -29.16 -1.59 24.47
N GLU A 978 -29.45 -2.66 23.73
CA GLU A 978 -30.34 -2.63 22.57
C GLU A 978 -31.79 -2.31 22.99
N LEU A 979 -32.26 -2.96 24.06
CA LEU A 979 -33.56 -2.66 24.65
C LEU A 979 -33.64 -1.22 25.15
N ALA A 980 -32.58 -0.70 25.79
CA ALA A 980 -32.52 0.70 26.21
C ALA A 980 -32.64 1.67 25.03
N THR A 981 -31.99 1.35 23.91
CA THR A 981 -32.08 2.13 22.67
C THR A 981 -33.50 2.13 22.11
N ALA A 982 -34.16 0.97 22.09
CA ALA A 982 -35.55 0.86 21.64
C ALA A 982 -36.52 1.63 22.55
N ALA A 983 -36.36 1.51 23.88
CA ALA A 983 -37.13 2.26 24.86
C ALA A 983 -36.96 3.78 24.64
N ALA A 984 -35.74 4.26 24.40
CA ALA A 984 -35.48 5.66 24.11
C ALA A 984 -36.17 6.14 22.81
N LYS A 985 -36.09 5.36 21.72
CA LYS A 985 -36.77 5.67 20.44
C LYS A 985 -38.29 5.68 20.57
N SER A 986 -38.85 4.87 21.47
CA SER A 986 -40.29 4.87 21.78
C SER A 986 -40.74 6.04 22.69
N GLY A 987 -39.80 6.85 23.18
CA GLY A 987 -40.05 8.00 24.06
C GLY A 987 -39.99 7.69 25.57
N ASP A 988 -39.77 6.43 25.97
CA ASP A 988 -39.61 6.05 27.38
C ASP A 988 -38.15 6.21 27.84
N LEU A 989 -37.72 7.48 27.97
CA LEU A 989 -36.39 7.84 28.43
C LEU A 989 -36.11 7.36 29.87
N GLY A 990 -37.15 7.19 30.70
CA GLY A 990 -37.00 6.71 32.07
C GLY A 990 -36.61 5.24 32.12
N ARG A 991 -37.26 4.40 31.30
CA ARG A 991 -36.91 2.99 31.12
C ARG A 991 -35.54 2.83 30.47
N ALA A 992 -35.23 3.62 29.44
CA ALA A 992 -33.94 3.59 28.77
C ALA A 992 -32.76 3.84 29.73
N ARG A 993 -32.87 4.85 30.62
CA ARG A 993 -31.83 5.16 31.60
C ARG A 993 -31.60 4.03 32.61
N ARG A 994 -32.68 3.41 33.10
CA ARG A 994 -32.57 2.26 34.03
C ARG A 994 -31.87 1.07 33.39
N LEU A 995 -32.19 0.78 32.13
CA LEU A 995 -31.59 -0.33 31.39
C LEU A 995 -30.10 -0.07 31.08
N VAL A 996 -29.73 1.18 30.76
CA VAL A 996 -28.32 1.60 30.64
C VAL A 996 -27.56 1.39 31.95
N GLU A 997 -28.14 1.79 33.09
CA GLU A 997 -27.54 1.61 34.41
C GLU A 997 -27.36 0.12 34.79
N GLU A 998 -28.29 -0.74 34.36
CA GLU A 998 -28.19 -2.20 34.55
C GLU A 998 -27.13 -2.83 33.62
N ALA A 999 -27.00 -2.34 32.37
CA ALA A 999 -26.06 -2.88 31.37
C ALA A 999 -24.59 -2.54 31.66
N GLU A 1000 -24.31 -1.36 32.22
CA GLU A 1000 -22.95 -0.84 32.41
C GLU A 1000 -22.01 -1.76 33.22
N PRO A 1001 -22.38 -2.29 34.40
CA PRO A 1001 -21.49 -3.20 35.15
C PRO A 1001 -21.20 -4.50 34.38
N HIS A 1002 -22.16 -5.01 33.62
CA HIS A 1002 -21.99 -6.21 32.80
C HIS A 1002 -21.08 -5.97 31.59
N SER A 1003 -21.05 -4.75 31.04
CA SER A 1003 -20.12 -4.36 29.97
C SER A 1003 -18.66 -4.22 30.44
N ARG A 1004 -18.42 -4.16 31.77
CA ARG A 1004 -17.10 -3.98 32.39
C ARG A 1004 -16.56 -5.22 33.10
N SER A 1005 -17.33 -6.31 33.20
CA SER A 1005 -16.88 -7.55 33.84
C SER A 1005 -15.71 -8.18 33.06
N ASP A 1006 -14.97 -9.08 33.72
CA ASP A 1006 -13.95 -9.92 33.09
C ASP A 1006 -14.59 -10.79 31.99
N ALA A 1007 -14.69 -10.24 30.78
CA ALA A 1007 -15.08 -10.99 29.60
C ALA A 1007 -13.89 -11.83 29.14
N ASP A 1008 -14.14 -13.07 28.72
CA ASP A 1008 -13.12 -14.03 28.29
C ASP A 1008 -12.27 -13.54 27.09
N SER A 1009 -12.75 -12.51 26.36
CA SER A 1009 -12.03 -11.88 25.25
C SER A 1009 -12.21 -10.36 25.21
N TYR A 1010 -11.11 -9.68 24.87
CA TYR A 1010 -11.01 -8.25 24.65
C TYR A 1010 -12.04 -7.71 23.64
N ASP A 1011 -12.38 -8.47 22.60
CA ASP A 1011 -13.33 -8.07 21.55
C ASP A 1011 -14.78 -8.04 22.04
N GLN A 1012 -15.15 -8.96 22.94
CA GLN A 1012 -16.50 -9.06 23.50
C GLN A 1012 -16.83 -7.85 24.39
N ARG A 1013 -15.83 -7.38 25.15
CA ARG A 1013 -15.95 -6.17 25.98
C ARG A 1013 -16.12 -4.92 25.13
N ALA A 1014 -15.32 -4.80 24.08
CA ALA A 1014 -15.38 -3.66 23.18
C ALA A 1014 -16.73 -3.57 22.44
N TRP A 1015 -17.27 -4.71 22.01
CA TRP A 1015 -18.61 -4.80 21.41
C TRP A 1015 -19.73 -4.34 22.37
N ALA A 1016 -19.74 -4.84 23.61
CA ALA A 1016 -20.75 -4.47 24.60
C ALA A 1016 -20.68 -2.98 24.96
N LEU A 1017 -19.48 -2.41 25.10
CA LEU A 1017 -19.30 -0.99 25.36
C LEU A 1017 -19.73 -0.12 24.18
N SER A 1018 -19.49 -0.55 22.94
CA SER A 1018 -19.96 0.13 21.73
C SER A 1018 -21.49 0.26 21.70
N LYS A 1019 -22.21 -0.84 22.00
CA LYS A 1019 -23.69 -0.82 22.11
C LYS A 1019 -24.16 0.09 23.24
N LEU A 1020 -23.45 0.11 24.37
CA LEU A 1020 -23.76 0.99 25.51
C LEU A 1020 -23.58 2.47 25.16
N VAL A 1021 -22.52 2.84 24.43
CA VAL A 1021 -22.30 4.22 23.94
C VAL A 1021 -23.52 4.71 23.15
N ILE A 1022 -24.02 3.88 22.23
CA ILE A 1022 -25.19 4.18 21.40
C ILE A 1022 -26.46 4.32 22.27
N ALA A 1023 -26.66 3.42 23.22
CA ALA A 1023 -27.82 3.46 24.13
C ALA A 1023 -27.82 4.72 25.02
N VAL A 1024 -26.65 5.09 25.56
CA VAL A 1024 -26.47 6.31 26.37
C VAL A 1024 -26.77 7.55 25.52
N ALA A 1025 -26.28 7.60 24.27
CA ALA A 1025 -26.56 8.69 23.35
C ALA A 1025 -28.06 8.85 23.07
N HIS A 1026 -28.76 7.76 22.75
CA HIS A 1026 -30.21 7.78 22.53
C HIS A 1026 -31.01 8.12 23.80
N SER A 1027 -30.49 7.82 25.00
CA SER A 1027 -31.11 8.23 26.28
C SER A 1027 -31.03 9.74 26.58
N GLY A 1028 -30.30 10.48 25.73
CA GLY A 1028 -30.14 11.94 25.78
C GLY A 1028 -28.87 12.43 26.50
N ASP A 1029 -27.94 11.54 26.87
CA ASP A 1029 -26.71 11.89 27.59
C ASP A 1029 -25.47 11.81 26.68
N LEU A 1030 -25.35 12.77 25.76
CA LEU A 1030 -24.29 12.80 24.76
C LEU A 1030 -22.88 12.95 25.38
N ASP A 1031 -22.75 13.68 26.48
CA ASP A 1031 -21.47 13.90 27.17
C ASP A 1031 -20.93 12.58 27.79
N ARG A 1032 -21.83 11.79 28.38
CA ARG A 1032 -21.48 10.46 28.90
C ARG A 1032 -21.19 9.46 27.77
N ALA A 1033 -21.92 9.53 26.67
CA ALA A 1033 -21.67 8.70 25.49
C ALA A 1033 -20.25 8.94 24.91
N GLU A 1034 -19.85 10.21 24.73
CA GLU A 1034 -18.49 10.54 24.29
C GLU A 1034 -17.42 10.11 25.30
N THR A 1035 -17.71 10.20 26.60
CA THR A 1035 -16.77 9.76 27.64
C THR A 1035 -16.56 8.25 27.60
N LEU A 1036 -17.63 7.49 27.41
CA LEU A 1036 -17.57 6.05 27.22
C LEU A 1036 -16.86 5.68 25.92
N GLU A 1037 -17.11 6.41 24.83
CA GLU A 1037 -16.44 6.17 23.53
C GLU A 1037 -14.92 6.36 23.64
N ARG A 1038 -14.46 7.44 24.30
CA ARG A 1038 -13.02 7.65 24.56
C ARG A 1038 -12.42 6.56 25.43
N ALA A 1039 -13.20 5.97 26.33
CA ALA A 1039 -12.75 4.83 27.14
C ALA A 1039 -12.64 3.53 26.31
N VAL A 1040 -13.40 3.44 25.22
CA VAL A 1040 -13.33 2.34 24.23
C VAL A 1040 -12.20 2.57 23.22
N ALA A 1041 -11.70 3.80 23.02
CA ALA A 1041 -10.67 4.19 22.06
C ALA A 1041 -9.37 3.34 22.06
N GLY A 1042 -9.13 2.59 23.16
CA GLY A 1042 -8.03 1.65 23.28
C GLY A 1042 -8.34 0.21 22.86
N LEU A 1043 -9.51 -0.08 22.28
CA LEU A 1043 -10.03 -1.39 21.87
C LEU A 1043 -10.37 -1.38 20.36
N HIS A 1044 -9.91 -2.36 19.58
CA HIS A 1044 -9.89 -2.38 18.10
C HIS A 1044 -11.27 -2.27 17.35
N THR A 1045 -12.39 -1.96 18.00
CA THR A 1045 -13.75 -2.00 17.40
C THR A 1045 -14.56 -0.69 17.59
N LEU A 1046 -14.03 0.44 17.10
CA LEU A 1046 -14.66 1.78 17.23
C LEU A 1046 -15.43 2.26 16.00
N ALA A 1047 -15.16 1.72 14.80
CA ALA A 1047 -15.70 2.17 13.53
C ALA A 1047 -17.21 2.45 13.54
N SER A 1048 -17.98 1.46 13.98
CA SER A 1048 -19.43 1.50 13.99
C SER A 1048 -19.98 2.39 15.10
N ALA A 1049 -19.34 2.38 16.28
CA ALA A 1049 -19.77 3.13 17.45
C ALA A 1049 -19.64 4.63 17.24
N SER A 1050 -18.49 5.09 16.74
CA SER A 1050 -18.24 6.51 16.49
C SER A 1050 -19.11 7.03 15.33
N ALA A 1051 -19.32 6.23 14.29
CA ALA A 1051 -20.22 6.60 13.19
C ALA A 1051 -21.69 6.68 13.63
N GLU A 1052 -22.15 5.73 14.43
CA GLU A 1052 -23.50 5.75 15.02
C GLU A 1052 -23.67 6.93 16.00
N LEU A 1053 -22.69 7.17 16.88
CA LEU A 1053 -22.73 8.30 17.81
C LEU A 1053 -22.83 9.64 17.05
N ALA A 1054 -22.02 9.83 16.00
CA ALA A 1054 -22.11 11.00 15.13
C ALA A 1054 -23.50 11.13 14.48
N ALA A 1055 -24.09 10.01 14.04
CA ALA A 1055 -25.44 9.99 13.47
C ALA A 1055 -26.50 10.41 14.50
N VAL A 1056 -26.44 9.89 15.73
CA VAL A 1056 -27.39 10.25 16.82
C VAL A 1056 -27.27 11.71 17.20
N MET A 1057 -26.04 12.25 17.27
CA MET A 1057 -25.83 13.69 17.48
C MET A 1057 -26.49 14.53 16.36
N ALA A 1058 -26.31 14.12 15.10
CA ALA A 1058 -26.90 14.82 13.96
C ALA A 1058 -28.45 14.72 13.95
N GLU A 1059 -29.00 13.54 14.26
CA GLU A 1059 -30.44 13.31 14.38
C GLU A 1059 -31.07 14.16 15.50
N SER A 1060 -30.36 14.36 16.61
CA SER A 1060 -30.80 15.23 17.71
C SER A 1060 -30.81 16.73 17.36
N GLY A 1061 -30.34 17.10 16.15
CA GLY A 1061 -30.31 18.47 15.63
C GLY A 1061 -28.96 19.19 15.80
N ASP A 1062 -27.96 18.57 16.43
CA ASP A 1062 -26.63 19.16 16.66
C ASP A 1062 -25.61 18.68 15.61
N VAL A 1063 -25.86 19.08 14.35
CA VAL A 1063 -25.03 18.67 13.19
C VAL A 1063 -23.59 19.23 13.29
N ASP A 1064 -23.38 20.35 13.99
CA ASP A 1064 -22.06 20.94 14.19
C ASP A 1064 -21.18 20.13 15.13
N ARG A 1065 -21.76 19.70 16.27
CA ARG A 1065 -21.08 18.78 17.19
C ARG A 1065 -20.81 17.44 16.51
N ALA A 1066 -21.79 16.91 15.77
CA ALA A 1066 -21.67 15.65 15.04
C ALA A 1066 -20.54 15.66 14.01
N GLU A 1067 -20.42 16.73 13.21
CA GLU A 1067 -19.34 16.86 12.23
C GLU A 1067 -17.97 17.01 12.91
N THR A 1068 -17.90 17.80 13.99
CA THR A 1068 -16.65 17.98 14.75
C THR A 1068 -16.17 16.65 15.32
N PHE A 1069 -17.09 15.86 15.87
CA PHE A 1069 -16.83 14.52 16.36
C PHE A 1069 -16.37 13.58 15.23
N ALA A 1070 -17.10 13.53 14.11
CA ALA A 1070 -16.75 12.69 12.96
C ALA A 1070 -15.34 13.01 12.40
N ARG A 1071 -14.95 14.30 12.36
CA ARG A 1071 -13.61 14.73 11.93
C ARG A 1071 -12.50 14.37 12.91
N ALA A 1072 -12.82 14.16 14.19
CA ALA A 1072 -11.87 13.77 15.22
C ALA A 1072 -11.60 12.25 15.26
N VAL A 1073 -12.39 11.45 14.54
CA VAL A 1073 -12.16 9.99 14.38
C VAL A 1073 -10.81 9.76 13.70
N ALA A 1074 -9.96 8.92 14.32
CA ALA A 1074 -8.57 8.73 13.92
C ALA A 1074 -8.41 7.87 12.65
N ASP A 1075 -9.24 6.84 12.47
CA ASP A 1075 -9.19 5.98 11.28
C ASP A 1075 -9.91 6.68 10.10
N PRO A 1076 -9.26 6.82 8.92
CA PRO A 1076 -9.84 7.51 7.77
C PRO A 1076 -11.11 6.85 7.22
N ARG A 1077 -11.20 5.53 7.27
CA ARG A 1077 -12.36 4.78 6.76
C ARG A 1077 -13.55 4.98 7.68
N ASP A 1078 -13.31 4.91 8.99
CA ASP A 1078 -14.34 5.10 10.01
C ASP A 1078 -14.82 6.55 10.05
N GLN A 1079 -13.89 7.50 9.92
CA GLN A 1079 -14.20 8.91 9.70
C GLN A 1079 -15.12 9.08 8.49
N ALA A 1080 -14.82 8.45 7.35
CA ALA A 1080 -15.64 8.55 6.16
C ALA A 1080 -17.05 7.98 6.36
N PHE A 1081 -17.20 6.87 7.10
CA PHE A 1081 -18.52 6.35 7.50
C PHE A 1081 -19.27 7.33 8.39
N ALA A 1082 -18.61 7.91 9.40
CA ALA A 1082 -19.23 8.90 10.28
C ALA A 1082 -19.70 10.14 9.49
N LEU A 1083 -18.86 10.66 8.59
CA LEU A 1083 -19.19 11.81 7.74
C LEU A 1083 -20.37 11.52 6.80
N GLU A 1084 -20.44 10.33 6.21
CA GLU A 1084 -21.57 9.92 5.37
C GLU A 1084 -22.88 9.89 6.15
N ARG A 1085 -22.88 9.35 7.38
CA ARG A 1085 -24.08 9.30 8.21
C ARG A 1085 -24.53 10.68 8.66
N VAL A 1086 -23.60 11.57 9.02
CA VAL A 1086 -23.91 12.99 9.31
C VAL A 1086 -24.52 13.66 8.08
N ALA A 1087 -24.05 13.34 6.87
CA ALA A 1087 -24.58 13.91 5.63
C ALA A 1087 -26.06 13.57 5.37
N ARG A 1088 -26.59 12.48 5.93
CA ARG A 1088 -28.01 12.11 5.80
C ARG A 1088 -28.93 13.13 6.46
N PHE A 1089 -28.50 13.76 7.55
CA PHE A 1089 -29.29 14.73 8.33
C PHE A 1089 -28.89 16.19 8.06
N ALA A 1090 -27.80 16.42 7.33
CA ALA A 1090 -27.30 17.75 7.02
C ALA A 1090 -28.02 18.42 5.83
N GLU A 1091 -28.03 19.75 5.83
CA GLU A 1091 -28.49 20.58 4.70
C GLU A 1091 -27.71 20.27 3.39
N PRO A 1092 -28.32 20.40 2.19
CA PRO A 1092 -27.77 19.89 0.93
C PRO A 1092 -26.33 20.36 0.61
N ALA A 1093 -26.00 21.63 0.86
CA ALA A 1093 -24.65 22.16 0.59
C ALA A 1093 -23.58 21.60 1.55
N ARG A 1094 -23.98 21.26 2.78
CA ARG A 1094 -23.10 20.63 3.78
C ARG A 1094 -22.97 19.13 3.50
N ALA A 1095 -24.10 18.46 3.27
CA ALA A 1095 -24.12 17.05 2.89
C ALA A 1095 -23.26 16.76 1.65
N ARG A 1096 -23.28 17.63 0.64
CA ARG A 1096 -22.41 17.54 -0.54
C ARG A 1096 -20.92 17.49 -0.18
N ARG A 1097 -20.46 18.35 0.74
CA ARG A 1097 -19.05 18.39 1.16
C ARG A 1097 -18.65 17.17 1.99
N LEU A 1098 -19.54 16.72 2.88
CA LEU A 1098 -19.32 15.54 3.71
C LEU A 1098 -19.23 14.25 2.87
N VAL A 1099 -20.15 14.05 1.93
CA VAL A 1099 -20.13 12.89 1.02
C VAL A 1099 -18.92 12.91 0.10
N ALA A 1100 -18.55 14.07 -0.46
CA ALA A 1100 -17.35 14.19 -1.28
C ALA A 1100 -16.08 13.79 -0.51
N GLN A 1101 -15.99 14.14 0.78
CA GLN A 1101 -14.88 13.71 1.63
C GLN A 1101 -14.93 12.20 1.92
N ALA A 1102 -16.11 11.63 2.20
CA ALA A 1102 -16.26 10.21 2.46
C ALA A 1102 -15.87 9.35 1.25
N LEU A 1103 -16.33 9.70 0.04
CA LEU A 1103 -16.06 8.97 -1.20
C LEU A 1103 -14.57 8.88 -1.58
N CYS A 1104 -13.69 9.69 -0.96
CA CYS A 1104 -12.24 9.59 -1.11
C CYS A 1104 -11.61 8.41 -0.35
N GLU A 1105 -12.33 7.78 0.58
CA GLU A 1105 -11.79 6.72 1.45
C GLU A 1105 -12.63 5.44 1.38
N VAL A 1106 -13.95 5.57 1.18
CA VAL A 1106 -14.88 4.43 1.17
C VAL A 1106 -15.41 4.09 -0.22
N SER A 1107 -16.11 2.96 -0.31
CA SER A 1107 -16.74 2.50 -1.56
C SER A 1107 -17.77 3.50 -2.07
N TRP A 1108 -17.91 3.58 -3.39
CA TRP A 1108 -18.87 4.47 -4.04
C TRP A 1108 -20.34 4.16 -3.69
N ARG A 1109 -20.64 2.95 -3.19
CA ARG A 1109 -21.97 2.58 -2.68
C ARG A 1109 -22.39 3.38 -1.45
N ILE A 1110 -21.41 3.75 -0.63
CA ILE A 1110 -21.64 4.42 0.65
C ILE A 1110 -21.98 5.88 0.34
N GLY A 1111 -23.17 6.31 0.73
CA GLY A 1111 -23.72 7.63 0.42
C GLY A 1111 -24.45 7.75 -0.92
N LEU A 1112 -24.67 6.66 -1.67
CA LEU A 1112 -25.46 6.70 -2.93
C LEU A 1112 -26.87 7.23 -2.73
N ASP A 1113 -27.50 6.90 -1.62
CA ASP A 1113 -28.80 7.41 -1.19
C ASP A 1113 -28.76 8.94 -1.00
N VAL A 1114 -27.70 9.44 -0.37
CA VAL A 1114 -27.46 10.88 -0.19
C VAL A 1114 -27.20 11.57 -1.53
N VAL A 1115 -26.41 10.94 -2.42
CA VAL A 1115 -26.17 11.45 -3.79
C VAL A 1115 -27.46 11.44 -4.60
N ALA A 1116 -28.28 10.39 -4.53
CA ALA A 1116 -29.57 10.30 -5.22
C ALA A 1116 -30.51 11.42 -4.78
N ARG A 1117 -30.52 11.76 -3.49
CA ARG A 1117 -31.31 12.86 -2.93
C ARG A 1117 -30.83 14.24 -3.38
N ILE A 1118 -29.51 14.48 -3.42
CA ILE A 1118 -28.92 15.81 -3.65
C ILE A 1118 -28.67 16.09 -5.15
N GLN A 1119 -28.31 15.07 -5.92
CA GLN A 1119 -27.92 15.15 -7.33
C GLN A 1119 -28.34 13.88 -8.08
N PRO A 1120 -29.65 13.67 -8.33
CA PRO A 1120 -30.17 12.46 -8.96
C PRO A 1120 -29.57 12.17 -10.35
N ASP A 1121 -29.28 13.21 -11.12
CA ASP A 1121 -28.66 13.09 -12.44
C ASP A 1121 -27.30 12.39 -12.42
N ALA A 1122 -26.55 12.48 -11.31
CA ALA A 1122 -25.25 11.81 -11.17
C ALA A 1122 -25.42 10.28 -11.09
N VAL A 1123 -26.44 9.80 -10.36
CA VAL A 1123 -26.77 8.38 -10.24
C VAL A 1123 -27.28 7.83 -11.59
N ILE A 1124 -28.09 8.62 -12.29
CA ILE A 1124 -28.57 8.33 -13.64
C ILE A 1124 -27.41 8.28 -14.63
N ALA A 1125 -26.41 9.17 -14.54
CA ALA A 1125 -25.25 9.11 -15.42
C ALA A 1125 -24.40 7.86 -15.15
N LEU A 1126 -24.14 7.54 -13.89
CA LEU A 1126 -23.35 6.38 -13.49
C LEU A 1126 -23.97 5.06 -13.97
N ALA A 1127 -25.30 4.94 -13.84
CA ALA A 1127 -26.01 3.79 -14.38
C ALA A 1127 -25.88 3.64 -15.91
N ARG A 1128 -25.43 4.67 -16.66
CA ARG A 1128 -25.41 4.63 -18.16
C ARG A 1128 -24.14 3.90 -18.54
N GLU A 1129 -23.06 4.27 -17.85
CA GLU A 1129 -21.76 3.63 -17.94
C GLU A 1129 -21.87 2.13 -17.59
N PHE A 1130 -22.49 1.76 -16.45
CA PHE A 1130 -22.65 0.34 -16.09
C PHE A 1130 -23.47 -0.50 -17.08
N LEU A 1131 -24.37 0.13 -17.84
CA LEU A 1131 -25.19 -0.52 -18.88
C LEU A 1131 -24.55 -0.48 -20.27
N ALA A 1132 -23.64 0.47 -20.53
CA ALA A 1132 -22.92 0.60 -21.81
C ALA A 1132 -21.72 -0.35 -21.91
N ASP A 1133 -21.14 -0.77 -20.77
CA ASP A 1133 -20.12 -1.82 -20.68
C ASP A 1133 -20.71 -3.25 -20.90
N GLY A 1134 -21.61 -3.43 -21.87
CA GLY A 1134 -22.39 -4.65 -22.09
C GLY A 1134 -22.51 -5.02 -23.57
#